data_AF-A0A2W0AD29-F1
#
_entry.id   AF-A0A2W0AD29-F1
#
_cell.length_a   1.000
_cell.length_b   1.000
_cell.length_c   1.000
_cell.angle_alpha   90.00
_cell.angle_beta   90.00
_cell.angle_gamma   90.00
#
_symmetry.space_group_name_H-M   'P 1'
#
loop_
_entity.id
_entity.type
_entity.pdbx_description
1 polymer ?
#
loop_
_entity_poly.entity_id
_entity_poly.type
_entity_poly.pdbx_seq_one_letter_code
_entity_poly.pdbx_strand_id
1 'polypeptide(L)'
;MFCSVLLLHVLAHAQGAQVPGHPIGKVTTDGDLIVLELDQGALGKTNLFDLAGRTLVFIPEGAGYRVENRALEWDADFGPEATDPEVTLHKFAFPFSGKSWNSLSVGTTGSIRFGPAEAVGGPGLRGPARAGGVSIARFDQLGEAAGTLINTVPAICVFFKPRMLGAHYEKELADRVVITWDLTEPFGNIQDFTWFKTVNRFQATLHRNGSIEMSYKELAAKDAIVGVFPLLSKTEERPLAVINFEPHSAAAAYVDLRKVRLDIVDGLFLKVTFETRGPVLTEGDSALPGVAYRLYFDTEKPPPTRTEAAHPSVIWAVRGVAPPGRGGSVSRYVAFGQGVSRNVTVTGNRISVQGILPTALRGVEQVAVSAEVLGSGNQSEAGNRPQPYVVRMSGICSPEVHFSSLTRNDGPFAVVYESFHYLALPNPRDLACSVITALGDKFDFLAYYSDFRVDNQEAGTPSNGPMGGNVTGIGQTQRGLEGYCSKGRFQWGFNQPVYEGANQMQERPPEDAPIGNDHDITFYRHQLGERSSDGKMPPYVYSMSQIGHEMGHRWAAFISAKVKGETIPLGPTHWARGLQAPAVFPFLRPIEASAMGGSVWQDNFDGTYTQLDDDYYVPATGWSHLDLYLMGLISAAEVPDFFMLRNLVPAGKDAHGHPMFKADRTKVTIQNVIAAEGPRLPDVDHSQRNFNTGIVVIVEHGQKPSRELLERANGIRQQWIDYWAITTGHRASMTVSPL
;
A
#
# COMPACT_ATOMS: atom_id res chain seq x y z
N MET A 1 3.82 13.19 -10.15
CA MET A 1 5.15 12.60 -9.81
C MET A 1 5.05 11.20 -9.14
N PHE A 2 4.45 10.16 -9.77
CA PHE A 2 3.95 8.97 -9.01
C PHE A 2 4.53 7.57 -9.33
N CYS A 3 5.49 7.45 -10.26
CA CYS A 3 5.91 6.21 -10.96
C CYS A 3 6.54 5.03 -10.16
N SER A 4 6.17 4.78 -8.90
CA SER A 4 6.79 3.71 -8.07
C SER A 4 5.79 2.73 -7.44
N VAL A 5 4.50 3.08 -7.32
CA VAL A 5 3.54 2.30 -6.51
C VAL A 5 3.20 0.95 -7.15
N LEU A 6 2.91 0.93 -8.46
CA LEU A 6 2.46 -0.28 -9.14
C LEU A 6 3.50 -1.41 -9.10
N LEU A 7 4.79 -1.11 -9.02
CA LEU A 7 5.86 -2.13 -8.92
C LEU A 7 5.86 -2.88 -7.58
N LEU A 8 5.50 -2.23 -6.48
CA LEU A 8 5.39 -2.87 -5.17
C LEU A 8 4.06 -3.61 -5.01
N HIS A 9 2.97 -3.04 -5.54
CA HIS A 9 1.69 -3.74 -5.63
C HIS A 9 1.79 -4.99 -6.51
N VAL A 10 2.40 -4.93 -7.70
CA VAL A 10 2.67 -6.11 -8.55
C VAL A 10 3.45 -7.20 -7.81
N LEU A 11 4.40 -6.82 -6.93
CA LEU A 11 5.10 -7.80 -6.10
C LEU A 11 4.20 -8.40 -5.02
N ALA A 12 3.44 -7.62 -4.25
CA ALA A 12 2.46 -8.16 -3.30
C ALA A 12 1.41 -9.06 -3.99
N HIS A 13 0.92 -8.66 -5.15
CA HIS A 13 -0.02 -9.40 -5.98
C HIS A 13 0.56 -10.72 -6.56
N ALA A 14 1.86 -11.00 -6.38
CA ALA A 14 2.42 -12.33 -6.63
C ALA A 14 1.84 -13.40 -5.68
N GLN A 15 1.25 -13.03 -4.54
CA GLN A 15 0.39 -13.94 -3.77
C GLN A 15 -0.80 -14.42 -4.63
N GLY A 16 -1.58 -13.50 -5.19
CA GLY A 16 -2.88 -13.78 -5.79
C GLY A 16 -2.85 -14.52 -7.14
N ALA A 17 -1.74 -14.52 -7.89
CA ALA A 17 -1.72 -14.97 -9.29
C ALA A 17 -2.15 -16.45 -9.55
N GLN A 18 -2.32 -17.27 -8.50
CA GLN A 18 -2.79 -18.67 -8.58
C GLN A 18 -3.85 -19.03 -7.52
N VAL A 19 -4.41 -18.06 -6.80
CA VAL A 19 -5.50 -18.29 -5.82
C VAL A 19 -6.72 -17.48 -6.26
N PRO A 20 -7.86 -18.11 -6.57
CA PRO A 20 -9.12 -17.40 -6.81
C PRO A 20 -9.53 -16.58 -5.58
N GLY A 21 -10.18 -15.44 -5.80
CA GLY A 21 -10.86 -14.77 -4.70
C GLY A 21 -12.06 -15.59 -4.20
N HIS A 22 -12.52 -15.30 -2.99
CA HIS A 22 -13.72 -15.89 -2.41
C HIS A 22 -14.62 -14.82 -1.77
N PRO A 23 -15.94 -15.06 -1.62
CA PRO A 23 -16.78 -14.22 -0.79
C PRO A 23 -16.24 -14.10 0.65
N ILE A 24 -16.38 -12.92 1.25
CA ILE A 24 -15.99 -12.60 2.64
C ILE A 24 -17.12 -11.89 3.40
N GLY A 25 -18.35 -12.09 2.95
CA GLY A 25 -19.53 -11.48 3.53
C GLY A 25 -20.79 -11.70 2.69
N LYS A 26 -21.90 -11.29 3.26
CA LYS A 26 -23.25 -11.35 2.68
C LYS A 26 -23.55 -10.06 1.91
N VAL A 27 -23.93 -10.21 0.65
CA VAL A 27 -24.33 -9.10 -0.21
C VAL A 27 -25.85 -8.94 -0.24
N THR A 28 -26.33 -7.71 -0.06
CA THR A 28 -27.72 -7.28 -0.28
C THR A 28 -27.72 -5.94 -1.04
N THR A 29 -28.89 -5.32 -1.24
CA THR A 29 -29.02 -4.03 -1.93
C THR A 29 -29.90 -3.08 -1.13
N ASP A 30 -29.56 -1.79 -1.09
CA ASP A 30 -30.39 -0.74 -0.52
C ASP A 30 -30.57 0.37 -1.57
N GLY A 31 -31.76 0.42 -2.18
CA GLY A 31 -32.01 1.17 -3.40
C GLY A 31 -31.00 0.80 -4.50
N ASP A 32 -30.24 1.80 -4.96
CA ASP A 32 -29.20 1.66 -5.98
C ASP A 32 -27.80 1.34 -5.39
N LEU A 33 -27.68 1.12 -4.08
CA LEU A 33 -26.41 0.75 -3.43
C LEU A 33 -26.32 -0.76 -3.20
N ILE A 34 -25.11 -1.29 -3.31
CA ILE A 34 -24.76 -2.67 -2.94
C ILE A 34 -24.28 -2.63 -1.49
N VAL A 35 -24.85 -3.45 -0.61
CA VAL A 35 -24.45 -3.56 0.80
C VAL A 35 -23.68 -4.86 1.00
N LEU A 36 -22.43 -4.80 1.44
CA LEU A 36 -21.62 -5.95 1.85
C LEU A 36 -21.48 -5.97 3.38
N GLU A 37 -22.25 -6.84 4.02
CA GLU A 37 -22.11 -7.17 5.44
C GLU A 37 -20.99 -8.22 5.57
N LEU A 38 -19.85 -7.86 6.18
CA LEU A 38 -18.71 -8.76 6.31
C LEU A 38 -19.00 -9.98 7.20
N ASP A 39 -18.34 -11.10 6.90
CA ASP A 39 -18.33 -12.27 7.78
C ASP A 39 -17.58 -11.96 9.08
N GLN A 40 -17.92 -12.68 10.17
CA GLN A 40 -17.38 -12.40 11.50
C GLN A 40 -15.86 -12.55 11.54
N GLY A 41 -15.15 -11.42 11.66
CA GLY A 41 -13.69 -11.38 11.74
C GLY A 41 -12.98 -11.44 10.39
N ALA A 42 -13.67 -11.24 9.25
CA ALA A 42 -13.08 -11.29 7.91
C ALA A 42 -11.85 -10.38 7.72
N LEU A 43 -11.79 -9.24 8.42
CA LEU A 43 -10.67 -8.29 8.42
C LEU A 43 -9.90 -8.25 9.76
N GLY A 44 -10.00 -9.33 10.54
CA GLY A 44 -9.38 -9.43 11.87
C GLY A 44 -10.10 -8.58 12.92
N LYS A 45 -9.32 -7.78 13.67
CA LYS A 45 -9.76 -6.82 14.69
C LYS A 45 -8.82 -5.62 14.68
N THR A 46 -9.32 -4.46 15.10
CA THR A 46 -8.49 -3.29 15.40
C THR A 46 -7.69 -3.49 16.69
N ASN A 47 -6.50 -2.91 16.78
CA ASN A 47 -5.82 -2.64 18.05
C ASN A 47 -5.62 -1.12 18.16
N LEU A 48 -6.56 -0.37 18.74
CA LEU A 48 -6.50 1.09 18.74
C LEU A 48 -5.73 1.62 19.97
N PHE A 49 -4.95 2.69 19.76
CA PHE A 49 -4.05 3.26 20.77
C PHE A 49 -4.77 3.65 22.08
N ASP A 50 -4.45 2.93 23.16
CA ASP A 50 -5.06 3.07 24.49
C ASP A 50 -4.12 3.70 25.54
N LEU A 51 -2.83 3.91 25.21
CA LEU A 51 -1.80 4.40 26.13
C LEU A 51 -1.84 5.92 26.39
N ALA A 52 -2.88 6.64 25.97
CA ALA A 52 -3.01 8.07 26.23
C ALA A 52 -3.13 8.36 27.74
N GLY A 53 -2.35 9.32 28.25
CA GLY A 53 -2.24 9.60 29.69
C GLY A 53 -1.37 8.61 30.46
N ARG A 54 -0.51 7.84 29.78
CA ARG A 54 0.38 6.83 30.37
C ARG A 54 1.85 7.11 30.07
N THR A 55 2.72 6.46 30.84
CA THR A 55 4.15 6.33 30.55
C THR A 55 4.55 4.86 30.58
N LEU A 56 5.19 4.38 29.51
CA LEU A 56 5.86 3.09 29.50
C LEU A 56 7.32 3.26 29.95
N VAL A 57 7.78 2.43 30.88
CA VAL A 57 9.15 2.45 31.40
C VAL A 57 9.84 1.13 31.09
N PHE A 58 10.78 1.16 30.15
CA PHE A 58 11.59 0.02 29.73
C PHE A 58 12.86 -0.04 30.59
N ILE A 59 12.97 -1.05 31.43
CA ILE A 59 14.06 -1.24 32.40
C ILE A 59 15.00 -2.35 31.88
N PRO A 60 16.30 -2.09 31.66
CA PRO A 60 17.25 -3.11 31.20
C PRO A 60 17.38 -4.28 32.19
N GLU A 61 17.18 -5.50 31.72
CA GLU A 61 17.43 -6.73 32.48
C GLU A 61 18.06 -7.80 31.57
N GLY A 62 19.30 -8.19 31.90
CA GLY A 62 20.07 -9.15 31.11
C GLY A 62 20.42 -8.60 29.72
N ALA A 63 19.81 -9.17 28.69
CA ALA A 63 20.00 -8.79 27.27
C ALA A 63 18.75 -8.16 26.65
N GLY A 64 17.78 -7.75 27.47
CA GLY A 64 16.49 -7.21 27.04
C GLY A 64 15.91 -6.23 28.05
N TYR A 65 14.60 -6.00 27.98
CA TYR A 65 13.87 -5.03 28.80
C TYR A 65 12.68 -5.67 29.50
N ARG A 66 12.46 -5.36 30.78
CA ARG A 66 11.11 -5.39 31.38
C ARG A 66 10.40 -4.08 31.09
N VAL A 67 9.07 -4.09 31.06
CA VAL A 67 8.27 -2.89 30.77
C VAL A 67 7.25 -2.68 31.89
N GLU A 68 7.21 -1.48 32.44
CA GLU A 68 6.16 -1.05 33.39
C GLU A 68 5.25 -0.01 32.74
N ASN A 69 3.94 -0.16 32.89
CA ASN A 69 2.96 0.83 32.47
C ASN A 69 2.51 1.70 33.67
N ARG A 70 2.90 2.98 33.68
CA ARG A 70 2.66 3.93 34.77
C ARG A 70 1.71 5.06 34.37
N ALA A 71 1.25 5.83 35.36
CA ALA A 71 0.62 7.12 35.11
C ALA A 71 1.62 8.08 34.42
N LEU A 72 1.11 9.08 33.68
CA LEU A 72 1.93 10.00 32.90
C LEU A 72 3.00 10.74 33.72
N GLU A 73 4.26 10.47 33.42
CA GLU A 73 5.43 11.26 33.82
C GLU A 73 5.84 12.13 32.61
N TRP A 74 5.83 13.46 32.74
CA TRP A 74 5.95 14.40 31.59
C TRP A 74 6.85 15.59 31.91
N ASP A 75 7.80 15.92 31.02
CA ASP A 75 8.61 17.14 31.14
C ASP A 75 7.95 18.31 30.39
N ALA A 76 7.61 19.38 31.11
CA ALA A 76 6.94 20.55 30.54
C ALA A 76 7.90 21.54 29.84
N ASP A 77 9.21 21.40 30.06
CA ASP A 77 10.25 22.17 29.38
C ASP A 77 10.90 21.25 28.33
N PHE A 78 10.61 21.52 27.05
CA PHE A 78 10.99 20.65 25.94
C PHE A 78 12.45 20.83 25.48
N GLY A 79 13.12 21.90 25.91
CA GLY A 79 14.36 22.37 25.26
C GLY A 79 14.10 23.11 23.93
N PRO A 80 15.17 23.45 23.17
CA PRO A 80 15.06 24.03 21.83
C PRO A 80 14.38 23.08 20.82
N GLU A 81 13.80 23.67 19.78
CA GLU A 81 13.35 22.95 18.59
C GLU A 81 14.54 22.46 17.76
N ALA A 82 14.48 21.21 17.31
CA ALA A 82 15.55 20.55 16.56
C ALA A 82 15.36 20.72 15.04
N THR A 83 16.44 21.11 14.35
CA THR A 83 16.44 21.45 12.92
C THR A 83 17.15 20.43 12.03
N ASP A 84 17.85 19.47 12.62
CA ASP A 84 18.57 18.39 11.94
C ASP A 84 18.20 17.08 12.64
N PRO A 85 17.88 15.98 11.92
CA PRO A 85 17.58 14.70 12.54
C PRO A 85 18.76 14.07 13.30
N GLU A 86 20.03 14.45 13.04
CA GLU A 86 21.19 13.85 13.72
C GLU A 86 21.58 14.59 15.01
N VAL A 87 21.24 13.98 16.14
CA VAL A 87 21.41 14.51 17.49
C VAL A 87 22.69 14.00 18.11
N THR A 88 23.61 14.91 18.47
CA THR A 88 24.84 14.57 19.20
C THR A 88 24.65 14.74 20.71
N LEU A 89 24.95 13.69 21.48
CA LEU A 89 25.00 13.75 22.94
C LEU A 89 26.40 14.15 23.41
N HIS A 90 26.48 15.14 24.30
CA HIS A 90 27.72 15.76 24.77
C HIS A 90 27.99 15.51 26.26
N LYS A 91 26.97 15.20 27.06
CA LYS A 91 27.04 14.98 28.51
C LYS A 91 27.14 13.51 28.87
N PHE A 92 26.63 12.62 28.03
CA PHE A 92 26.73 11.17 28.18
C PHE A 92 26.68 10.43 26.83
N ALA A 93 26.85 9.10 26.86
CA ALA A 93 26.53 8.23 25.74
C ALA A 93 25.47 7.22 26.20
N PHE A 94 24.40 7.05 25.42
CA PHE A 94 23.27 6.19 25.75
C PHE A 94 23.60 4.72 25.47
N PRO A 95 23.53 3.81 26.47
CA PRO A 95 23.82 2.40 26.24
C PRO A 95 22.60 1.68 25.65
N PHE A 96 22.70 1.22 24.40
CA PHE A 96 21.62 0.55 23.67
C PHE A 96 22.15 -0.50 22.69
N SER A 97 21.42 -1.62 22.55
CA SER A 97 21.75 -2.68 21.57
C SER A 97 23.20 -3.20 21.66
N GLY A 98 23.75 -3.31 22.88
CA GLY A 98 25.11 -3.77 23.13
C GLY A 98 26.22 -2.77 22.80
N LYS A 99 25.90 -1.49 22.56
CA LYS A 99 26.84 -0.40 22.27
C LYS A 99 26.51 0.84 23.10
N SER A 100 27.42 1.80 23.15
CA SER A 100 27.17 3.14 23.71
C SER A 100 27.13 4.16 22.58
N TRP A 101 26.10 5.00 22.56
CA TRP A 101 25.81 5.92 21.46
C TRP A 101 25.90 7.38 21.91
N ASN A 102 26.76 8.15 21.24
CA ASN A 102 26.87 9.60 21.38
C ASN A 102 26.20 10.35 20.20
N SER A 103 25.56 9.62 19.28
CA SER A 103 24.79 10.16 18.16
C SER A 103 23.54 9.31 17.97
N LEU A 104 22.40 9.93 17.69
CA LEU A 104 21.13 9.27 17.43
C LEU A 104 20.31 10.07 16.40
N SER A 105 19.54 9.36 15.58
CA SER A 105 18.80 9.92 14.44
C SER A 105 17.33 10.00 14.79
N VAL A 106 16.81 11.20 15.06
CA VAL A 106 15.40 11.45 15.44
C VAL A 106 14.53 11.56 14.20
N GLY A 107 13.54 10.69 14.10
CA GLY A 107 12.54 10.68 13.05
C GLY A 107 11.41 11.68 13.33
N THR A 108 11.11 12.55 12.37
CA THR A 108 9.94 13.46 12.41
C THR A 108 8.61 12.72 12.57
N THR A 109 8.59 11.42 12.27
CA THR A 109 7.46 10.49 12.34
C THR A 109 7.33 9.75 13.68
N GLY A 110 8.08 10.13 14.73
CA GLY A 110 7.94 9.56 16.08
C GLY A 110 8.81 8.34 16.39
N SER A 111 10.01 8.27 15.81
CA SER A 111 10.98 7.19 16.04
C SER A 111 12.40 7.71 16.27
N ILE A 112 13.29 6.85 16.78
CA ILE A 112 14.73 7.12 16.96
C ILE A 112 15.50 5.92 16.38
N ARG A 113 16.60 6.20 15.68
CA ARG A 113 17.52 5.21 15.11
C ARG A 113 18.94 5.41 15.63
N PHE A 114 19.70 4.33 15.72
CA PHE A 114 21.13 4.36 16.03
C PHE A 114 21.95 3.72 14.91
N GLY A 115 23.18 4.21 14.71
CA GLY A 115 24.05 3.78 13.60
C GLY A 115 24.07 4.79 12.45
N PRO A 116 24.77 4.47 11.34
CA PRO A 116 24.87 5.38 10.21
C PRO A 116 23.50 5.66 9.57
N ALA A 117 23.36 6.89 9.06
CA ALA A 117 22.23 7.30 8.24
C ALA A 117 22.02 6.36 7.03
N GLU A 118 20.80 6.30 6.52
CA GLU A 118 20.47 5.37 5.45
C GLU A 118 21.05 5.78 4.10
N ALA A 119 21.49 4.80 3.31
CA ALA A 119 21.86 5.04 1.93
C ALA A 119 20.60 5.38 1.13
N VAL A 120 20.49 6.64 0.68
CA VAL A 120 19.34 7.16 -0.07
C VAL A 120 19.14 6.37 -1.37
N GLY A 121 18.16 5.46 -1.40
CA GLY A 121 17.90 4.67 -2.63
C GLY A 121 17.04 3.39 -2.51
N GLY A 122 16.48 3.05 -1.35
CA GLY A 122 15.60 1.88 -1.21
C GLY A 122 14.37 1.96 -2.14
N PRO A 123 14.13 1.00 -3.07
CA PRO A 123 13.06 1.08 -4.06
C PRO A 123 11.67 0.85 -3.45
N GLY A 124 11.13 1.92 -2.84
CA GLY A 124 9.84 1.94 -2.17
C GLY A 124 9.71 3.04 -1.11
N LEU A 125 10.84 3.46 -0.54
CA LEU A 125 10.90 4.49 0.49
C LEU A 125 10.74 5.88 -0.14
N ARG A 126 9.53 6.41 -0.10
CA ARG A 126 9.19 7.78 -0.52
C ARG A 126 8.89 8.68 0.69
N GLY A 127 9.94 9.00 1.43
CA GLY A 127 9.98 10.14 2.36
C GLY A 127 11.01 11.17 1.88
N PRO A 128 11.03 12.39 2.44
CA PRO A 128 12.15 13.31 2.25
C PRO A 128 13.42 12.65 2.80
N ALA A 129 14.54 12.72 2.07
CA ALA A 129 15.78 12.00 2.35
C ALA A 129 16.58 12.48 3.58
N ARG A 130 15.90 13.14 4.53
CA ARG A 130 16.39 13.70 5.80
C ARG A 130 15.32 13.62 6.91
N ALA A 131 14.38 12.68 6.83
CA ALA A 131 13.31 12.54 7.82
C ALA A 131 13.78 12.03 9.20
N GLY A 132 14.95 11.41 9.27
CA GLY A 132 15.51 10.75 10.47
C GLY A 132 14.81 9.44 10.84
N GLY A 133 15.27 8.80 11.92
CA GLY A 133 14.60 7.63 12.52
C GLY A 133 14.53 6.39 11.63
N VAL A 134 13.42 5.66 11.67
CA VAL A 134 13.13 4.50 10.82
C VAL A 134 12.03 4.78 9.79
N SER A 135 11.92 3.93 8.77
CA SER A 135 10.90 4.02 7.73
C SER A 135 10.35 2.65 7.33
N ILE A 136 9.12 2.65 6.79
CA ILE A 136 8.42 1.51 6.18
C ILE A 136 7.87 1.95 4.82
N ALA A 137 7.37 1.04 3.98
CA ALA A 137 6.81 1.45 2.69
C ALA A 137 5.46 2.18 2.87
N ARG A 138 5.11 3.01 1.88
CA ARG A 138 3.94 3.92 1.88
C ARG A 138 2.58 3.28 2.17
N PHE A 139 2.48 1.95 2.05
CA PHE A 139 1.25 1.16 2.18
C PHE A 139 1.48 -0.14 2.97
N ASP A 140 2.53 -0.22 3.80
CA ASP A 140 2.70 -1.38 4.69
C ASP A 140 1.73 -1.22 5.89
N GLN A 141 0.89 -2.23 6.12
CA GLN A 141 -0.04 -2.31 7.26
C GLN A 141 0.71 -2.16 8.58
N LEU A 142 0.33 -1.26 9.48
CA LEU A 142 1.02 -1.09 10.77
C LEU A 142 0.96 -2.38 11.61
N GLY A 143 -0.15 -3.13 11.54
CA GLY A 143 -0.31 -4.46 12.16
C GLY A 143 0.63 -5.55 11.66
N GLU A 144 1.37 -5.32 10.57
CA GLU A 144 2.43 -6.23 10.08
C GLU A 144 3.81 -5.57 10.06
N ALA A 145 3.90 -4.26 9.84
CA ALA A 145 5.12 -3.54 9.52
C ALA A 145 6.14 -3.50 10.67
N ALA A 146 5.69 -3.46 11.93
CA ALA A 146 6.59 -3.47 13.08
C ALA A 146 7.50 -4.71 13.12
N GLY A 147 6.97 -5.88 12.76
CA GLY A 147 7.73 -7.13 12.65
C GLY A 147 8.85 -7.08 11.61
N THR A 148 8.77 -6.16 10.63
CA THR A 148 9.79 -5.98 9.59
C THR A 148 10.99 -5.15 10.05
N LEU A 149 10.86 -4.38 11.14
CA LEU A 149 11.94 -3.55 11.70
C LEU A 149 12.98 -4.36 12.48
N ILE A 150 12.62 -5.55 12.98
CA ILE A 150 13.49 -6.38 13.82
C ILE A 150 14.76 -6.77 13.05
N ASN A 151 15.93 -6.62 13.71
CA ASN A 151 17.26 -6.88 13.14
C ASN A 151 17.63 -6.06 11.88
N THR A 152 16.94 -4.95 11.59
CA THR A 152 17.32 -4.03 10.49
C THR A 152 18.39 -3.03 10.94
N VAL A 153 18.05 -2.19 11.92
CA VAL A 153 18.89 -1.23 12.63
C VAL A 153 18.46 -1.20 14.11
N PRO A 154 19.34 -0.83 15.06
CA PRO A 154 18.89 -0.55 16.40
C PRO A 154 17.98 0.68 16.40
N ALA A 155 16.75 0.53 16.89
CA ALA A 155 15.73 1.58 16.85
C ALA A 155 14.80 1.58 18.07
N ILE A 156 14.12 2.70 18.26
CA ILE A 156 13.06 2.91 19.24
C ILE A 156 11.89 3.58 18.50
N CYS A 157 10.72 2.97 18.49
CA CYS A 157 9.49 3.58 18.00
C CYS A 157 8.71 4.10 19.19
N VAL A 158 8.52 5.42 19.28
CA VAL A 158 7.89 6.06 20.45
C VAL A 158 6.39 6.21 20.20
N PHE A 159 6.05 6.73 19.02
CA PHE A 159 4.72 6.70 18.42
C PHE A 159 4.94 6.77 16.90
N PHE A 160 5.49 5.71 16.31
CA PHE A 160 5.92 5.73 14.92
C PHE A 160 4.72 5.57 13.97
N LYS A 161 4.34 6.66 13.30
CA LYS A 161 3.28 6.69 12.29
C LYS A 161 3.81 7.40 11.03
N PRO A 162 3.73 6.78 9.83
CA PRO A 162 4.10 7.45 8.58
C PRO A 162 3.27 8.71 8.29
N ARG A 163 3.80 9.57 7.41
CA ARG A 163 3.19 10.84 6.96
C ARG A 163 2.93 11.92 8.03
N MET A 164 3.24 11.68 9.30
CA MET A 164 3.14 12.71 10.36
C MET A 164 4.04 13.92 10.07
N LEU A 165 3.57 15.11 10.45
CA LEU A 165 4.25 16.40 10.24
C LEU A 165 4.24 17.22 11.52
N GLY A 166 5.34 17.87 11.87
CA GLY A 166 5.40 18.75 13.04
C GLY A 166 6.82 18.99 13.54
N ALA A 167 6.91 19.55 14.74
CA ALA A 167 8.18 19.88 15.39
C ALA A 167 8.65 18.72 16.30
N HIS A 168 9.96 18.68 16.53
CA HIS A 168 10.56 17.90 17.61
C HIS A 168 11.55 18.78 18.38
N TYR A 169 11.76 18.45 19.66
CA TYR A 169 12.49 19.26 20.62
C TYR A 169 13.42 18.39 21.46
N GLU A 170 14.58 18.92 21.83
CA GLU A 170 15.67 18.16 22.46
C GLU A 170 16.25 18.83 23.70
N LYS A 171 16.34 18.05 24.77
CA LYS A 171 16.82 18.51 26.07
C LYS A 171 17.79 17.50 26.68
N GLU A 172 19.07 17.69 26.41
CA GLU A 172 20.12 16.90 27.07
C GLU A 172 20.38 17.40 28.50
N LEU A 173 20.27 16.51 29.47
CA LEU A 173 20.62 16.70 30.88
C LEU A 173 21.89 15.90 31.21
N ALA A 174 22.35 15.93 32.47
CA ALA A 174 23.55 15.19 32.87
C ALA A 174 23.30 13.67 32.93
N ASP A 175 22.08 13.26 33.20
CA ASP A 175 21.63 11.90 33.50
C ASP A 175 20.81 11.27 32.36
N ARG A 176 20.25 12.08 31.45
CA ARG A 176 19.32 11.63 30.40
C ARG A 176 19.21 12.66 29.27
N VAL A 177 18.61 12.27 28.14
CA VAL A 177 18.06 13.21 27.14
C VAL A 177 16.55 13.02 27.06
N VAL A 178 15.80 14.13 26.98
CA VAL A 178 14.37 14.12 26.67
C VAL A 178 14.20 14.58 25.22
N ILE A 179 13.42 13.83 24.45
CA ILE A 179 13.02 14.15 23.08
C ILE A 179 11.50 14.28 23.08
N THR A 180 10.98 15.43 22.63
CA THR A 180 9.53 15.71 22.56
C THR A 180 9.11 15.84 21.11
N TRP A 181 7.98 15.25 20.73
CA TRP A 181 7.33 15.47 19.44
C TRP A 181 6.00 16.19 19.64
N ASP A 182 5.65 17.08 18.70
CA ASP A 182 4.36 17.77 18.64
C ASP A 182 3.87 17.78 17.19
N LEU A 183 3.09 16.74 16.82
CA LEU A 183 2.80 16.38 15.43
C LEU A 183 1.31 16.43 15.09
N THR A 184 1.01 16.75 13.83
CA THR A 184 -0.28 16.54 13.18
C THR A 184 -0.22 15.34 12.24
N GLU A 185 -1.36 14.67 12.09
CA GLU A 185 -1.62 13.85 10.91
C GLU A 185 -1.71 14.75 9.64
N PRO A 186 -1.56 14.16 8.43
CA PRO A 186 -1.94 14.81 7.18
C PRO A 186 -3.37 15.37 7.22
N PHE A 187 -3.56 16.56 6.66
CA PHE A 187 -4.84 17.26 6.65
C PHE A 187 -5.07 18.05 5.35
N GLY A 188 -6.32 18.14 4.93
CA GLY A 188 -6.79 18.93 3.79
C GLY A 188 -6.72 18.26 2.41
N ASN A 189 -5.80 17.31 2.19
CA ASN A 189 -5.61 16.70 0.87
C ASN A 189 -6.61 15.55 0.59
N ILE A 190 -6.65 15.06 -0.67
CA ILE A 190 -7.50 13.94 -1.10
C ILE A 190 -7.17 12.62 -0.37
N GLN A 191 -5.89 12.45 0.01
CA GLN A 191 -5.37 11.25 0.68
C GLN A 191 -5.54 11.27 2.21
N ASP A 192 -6.31 12.21 2.76
CA ASP A 192 -6.31 12.53 4.19
C ASP A 192 -7.67 12.31 4.88
N PHE A 193 -7.62 12.08 6.19
CA PHE A 193 -8.78 11.74 7.02
C PHE A 193 -9.36 12.93 7.81
N THR A 194 -8.87 14.14 7.59
CA THR A 194 -9.25 15.36 8.32
C THR A 194 -8.96 16.61 7.51
N TRP A 195 -9.76 17.66 7.69
CA TRP A 195 -9.49 19.00 7.16
C TRP A 195 -8.58 19.84 8.05
N PHE A 196 -8.47 19.47 9.33
CA PHE A 196 -7.81 20.27 10.36
C PHE A 196 -6.60 19.55 10.94
N LYS A 197 -5.62 20.33 11.39
CA LYS A 197 -4.47 19.81 12.13
C LYS A 197 -4.93 19.05 13.38
N THR A 198 -4.36 17.89 13.61
CA THR A 198 -4.54 17.12 14.84
C THR A 198 -3.36 17.33 15.79
N VAL A 199 -3.52 16.99 17.08
CA VAL A 199 -2.45 17.10 18.08
C VAL A 199 -2.04 15.70 18.54
N ASN A 200 -0.76 15.41 18.40
CA ASN A 200 -0.14 14.14 18.74
C ASN A 200 1.19 14.45 19.44
N ARG A 201 1.11 14.61 20.77
CA ARG A 201 2.19 15.11 21.62
C ARG A 201 2.65 14.01 22.58
N PHE A 202 3.89 13.59 22.39
CA PHE A 202 4.52 12.47 23.10
C PHE A 202 6.01 12.73 23.33
N GLN A 203 6.61 11.98 24.26
CA GLN A 203 8.00 12.13 24.69
C GLN A 203 8.72 10.78 24.76
N ALA A 204 10.03 10.80 24.56
CA ALA A 204 10.92 9.74 25.00
C ALA A 204 12.03 10.29 25.91
N THR A 205 12.26 9.63 27.03
CA THR A 205 13.41 9.90 27.90
C THR A 205 14.42 8.76 27.75
N LEU A 206 15.64 9.07 27.32
CA LEU A 206 16.74 8.09 27.23
C LEU A 206 17.73 8.35 28.37
N HIS A 207 17.80 7.44 29.34
CA HIS A 207 18.64 7.60 30.54
C HIS A 207 20.04 7.00 30.37
N ARG A 208 21.04 7.57 31.07
CA ARG A 208 22.46 7.15 31.09
C ARG A 208 22.66 5.69 31.54
N ASN A 209 21.72 5.13 32.29
CA ASN A 209 21.70 3.71 32.72
C ASN A 209 21.13 2.74 31.65
N GLY A 210 20.60 3.25 30.53
CA GLY A 210 19.96 2.46 29.47
C GLY A 210 18.45 2.29 29.56
N SER A 211 17.79 2.81 30.61
CA SER A 211 16.32 2.80 30.68
C SER A 211 15.70 3.83 29.73
N ILE A 212 14.55 3.47 29.17
CA ILE A 212 13.79 4.29 28.22
C ILE A 212 12.42 4.55 28.85
N GLU A 213 11.97 5.80 28.82
CA GLU A 213 10.56 6.14 29.06
C GLU A 213 9.90 6.53 27.73
N MET A 214 8.64 6.20 27.55
CA MET A 214 7.78 6.72 26.48
C MET A 214 6.50 7.27 27.10
N SER A 215 6.26 8.57 26.94
CA SER A 215 5.19 9.30 27.63
C SER A 215 4.20 9.91 26.66
N TYR A 216 2.90 9.71 26.92
CA TYR A 216 1.82 9.98 25.97
C TYR A 216 0.83 10.98 26.54
N LYS A 217 0.95 12.26 26.15
CA LYS A 217 0.15 13.34 26.73
C LYS A 217 -1.20 13.54 26.03
N GLU A 218 -1.19 13.55 24.70
CA GLU A 218 -2.35 13.92 23.88
C GLU A 218 -2.20 13.28 22.50
N LEU A 219 -3.05 12.30 22.15
CA LEU A 219 -2.96 11.57 20.88
C LEU A 219 -4.33 11.55 20.18
N ALA A 220 -4.45 12.29 19.08
CA ALA A 220 -5.60 12.25 18.19
C ALA A 220 -5.62 10.98 17.33
N ALA A 221 -4.48 10.64 16.70
CA ALA A 221 -4.28 9.40 15.95
C ALA A 221 -4.51 8.16 16.84
N LYS A 222 -4.92 7.03 16.22
CA LYS A 222 -5.28 5.79 16.93
C LYS A 222 -4.45 4.57 16.51
N ASP A 223 -3.49 4.79 15.62
CA ASP A 223 -2.70 3.78 14.94
C ASP A 223 -1.24 4.27 14.84
N ALA A 224 -0.29 3.45 15.30
CA ALA A 224 1.13 3.74 15.38
C ALA A 224 1.89 2.46 15.78
N ILE A 225 3.20 2.42 15.53
CA ILE A 225 4.08 1.39 16.09
C ILE A 225 4.76 1.95 17.34
N VAL A 226 4.70 1.22 18.44
CA VAL A 226 5.39 1.53 19.70
C VAL A 226 6.32 0.37 20.04
N GLY A 227 7.57 0.61 20.40
CA GLY A 227 8.47 -0.48 20.79
C GLY A 227 9.96 -0.18 20.77
N VAL A 228 10.73 -1.17 21.23
CA VAL A 228 12.18 -1.12 21.38
C VAL A 228 12.80 -2.27 20.61
N PHE A 229 13.61 -1.92 19.60
CA PHE A 229 14.15 -2.82 18.58
C PHE A 229 15.69 -2.81 18.60
N PRO A 230 16.35 -3.44 19.59
CA PRO A 230 17.79 -3.67 19.52
C PRO A 230 18.12 -4.73 18.47
N LEU A 231 19.38 -4.77 18.03
CA LEU A 231 19.89 -5.88 17.21
C LEU A 231 20.18 -7.09 18.10
N LEU A 232 19.68 -8.26 17.70
CA LEU A 232 20.01 -9.53 18.33
C LEU A 232 21.46 -9.92 17.97
N SER A 233 22.26 -10.21 18.99
CA SER A 233 23.71 -10.47 18.85
C SER A 233 24.07 -11.97 18.78
N LYS A 234 23.04 -12.83 18.85
CA LYS A 234 23.11 -14.26 18.58
C LYS A 234 22.35 -14.53 17.28
N THR A 235 22.61 -15.70 16.69
CA THR A 235 21.82 -16.27 15.60
C THR A 235 21.63 -17.76 15.91
N GLU A 236 21.00 -18.04 17.04
CA GLU A 236 20.90 -19.39 17.61
C GLU A 236 19.71 -20.14 16.97
N GLU A 237 19.99 -21.02 16.00
CA GLU A 237 18.98 -21.94 15.44
C GLU A 237 18.73 -23.12 16.39
N ARG A 238 17.48 -23.31 16.80
CA ARG A 238 17.00 -24.49 17.53
C ARG A 238 15.98 -25.25 16.68
N PRO A 239 16.24 -26.51 16.28
CA PRO A 239 15.29 -27.29 15.49
C PRO A 239 13.95 -27.49 16.21
N LEU A 240 12.85 -27.21 15.51
CA LEU A 240 11.48 -27.36 16.00
C LEU A 240 10.79 -28.60 15.38
N ALA A 241 10.94 -28.79 14.07
CA ALA A 241 10.45 -29.97 13.37
C ALA A 241 11.24 -30.27 12.09
N VAL A 242 11.22 -31.53 11.68
CA VAL A 242 11.76 -32.00 10.39
C VAL A 242 10.71 -32.88 9.71
N ILE A 243 10.10 -32.35 8.66
CA ILE A 243 9.13 -33.06 7.81
C ILE A 243 9.91 -33.64 6.64
N ASN A 244 9.84 -34.96 6.43
CA ASN A 244 10.47 -35.65 5.30
C ASN A 244 9.41 -36.05 4.27
N PHE A 245 9.81 -36.09 3.00
CA PHE A 245 8.92 -36.27 1.86
C PHE A 245 9.41 -37.47 1.04
N GLU A 246 8.51 -38.20 0.38
CA GLU A 246 8.89 -39.28 -0.53
C GLU A 246 9.25 -38.74 -1.94
N PRO A 247 10.29 -39.28 -2.61
CA PRO A 247 10.85 -38.68 -3.81
C PRO A 247 9.94 -38.87 -5.02
N HIS A 248 9.57 -37.77 -5.69
CA HIS A 248 8.83 -37.86 -6.95
C HIS A 248 9.81 -37.93 -8.12
N SER A 249 10.08 -39.14 -8.61
CA SER A 249 11.07 -39.40 -9.67
C SER A 249 10.75 -38.68 -11.00
N ALA A 250 9.46 -38.42 -11.28
CA ALA A 250 9.01 -37.67 -12.44
C ALA A 250 9.20 -36.14 -12.31
N ALA A 251 9.25 -35.62 -11.09
CA ALA A 251 9.40 -34.19 -10.82
C ALA A 251 10.74 -33.65 -11.30
N ALA A 252 10.77 -32.36 -11.68
CA ALA A 252 12.04 -31.67 -11.87
C ALA A 252 12.80 -31.54 -10.53
N ALA A 253 14.12 -31.70 -10.54
CA ALA A 253 14.91 -31.83 -9.30
C ALA A 253 14.89 -30.59 -8.39
N TYR A 254 14.50 -29.41 -8.92
CA TYR A 254 14.33 -28.16 -8.18
C TYR A 254 12.93 -27.98 -7.56
N VAL A 255 11.97 -28.86 -7.86
CA VAL A 255 10.65 -28.92 -7.20
C VAL A 255 10.38 -30.22 -6.43
N ASP A 256 11.14 -31.29 -6.69
CA ASP A 256 11.10 -32.54 -5.89
C ASP A 256 11.55 -32.26 -4.45
N LEU A 257 10.60 -31.91 -3.60
CA LEU A 257 10.80 -31.60 -2.19
C LEU A 257 11.20 -32.88 -1.44
N ARG A 258 12.31 -32.81 -0.70
CA ARG A 258 12.85 -33.92 0.10
C ARG A 258 12.62 -33.73 1.59
N LYS A 259 12.72 -32.49 2.06
CA LYS A 259 12.59 -32.13 3.47
C LYS A 259 12.09 -30.69 3.62
N VAL A 260 11.33 -30.44 4.68
CA VAL A 260 11.12 -29.09 5.24
C VAL A 260 11.57 -29.13 6.70
N ARG A 261 12.51 -28.24 7.04
CA ARG A 261 12.96 -28.01 8.41
C ARG A 261 12.29 -26.73 8.93
N LEU A 262 11.75 -26.81 10.14
CA LEU A 262 11.29 -25.66 10.92
C LEU A 262 12.26 -25.48 12.09
N ASP A 263 12.78 -24.26 12.26
CA ASP A 263 13.68 -23.90 13.35
C ASP A 263 13.20 -22.62 14.02
N ILE A 264 13.52 -22.47 15.30
CA ILE A 264 13.38 -21.22 16.04
C ILE A 264 14.73 -20.51 16.01
N VAL A 265 14.75 -19.24 15.60
CA VAL A 265 15.96 -18.40 15.62
C VAL A 265 15.80 -17.36 16.73
N ASP A 266 16.78 -17.32 17.64
CA ASP A 266 16.90 -16.38 18.76
C ASP A 266 15.67 -16.32 19.71
N GLY A 267 14.84 -17.36 19.68
CA GLY A 267 13.59 -17.44 20.45
C GLY A 267 12.44 -16.59 19.90
N LEU A 268 12.59 -15.94 18.74
CA LEU A 268 11.63 -14.94 18.22
C LEU A 268 11.15 -15.22 16.80
N PHE A 269 12.02 -15.72 15.92
CA PHE A 269 11.65 -16.03 14.53
C PHE A 269 11.37 -17.52 14.35
N LEU A 270 10.31 -17.83 13.60
CA LEU A 270 10.17 -19.12 12.94
C LEU A 270 10.90 -19.06 11.60
N LYS A 271 11.87 -19.94 11.39
CA LYS A 271 12.59 -20.13 10.13
C LYS A 271 12.10 -21.41 9.46
N VAL A 272 11.89 -21.33 8.16
CA VAL A 272 11.48 -22.45 7.30
C VAL A 272 12.55 -22.65 6.25
N THR A 273 13.14 -23.84 6.18
CA THR A 273 14.05 -24.26 5.11
C THR A 273 13.42 -25.41 4.33
N PHE A 274 13.12 -25.18 3.05
CA PHE A 274 12.78 -26.24 2.10
C PHE A 274 14.08 -26.80 1.50
N GLU A 275 14.14 -28.11 1.28
CA GLU A 275 15.29 -28.84 0.71
C GLU A 275 14.83 -29.77 -0.42
N THR A 276 15.37 -29.58 -1.63
CA THR A 276 14.97 -30.28 -2.86
C THR A 276 15.99 -31.34 -3.32
N ARG A 277 15.61 -32.21 -4.27
CA ARG A 277 16.46 -33.30 -4.78
C ARG A 277 17.75 -32.80 -5.42
N GLY A 278 17.67 -31.70 -6.16
CA GLY A 278 18.79 -31.00 -6.76
C GLY A 278 18.76 -29.51 -6.41
N PRO A 279 19.72 -28.72 -6.93
CA PRO A 279 19.76 -27.27 -6.73
C PRO A 279 18.43 -26.60 -7.10
N VAL A 280 18.03 -25.57 -6.34
CA VAL A 280 16.92 -24.70 -6.74
C VAL A 280 17.37 -23.78 -7.88
N LEU A 281 16.42 -23.21 -8.63
CA LEU A 281 16.77 -22.31 -9.74
C LEU A 281 17.52 -21.07 -9.24
N THR A 282 18.50 -20.60 -10.00
CA THR A 282 19.25 -19.38 -9.65
C THR A 282 18.49 -18.13 -10.04
N GLU A 283 18.78 -17.01 -9.37
CA GLU A 283 18.32 -15.70 -9.82
C GLU A 283 18.81 -15.43 -11.26
N GLY A 284 17.90 -14.95 -12.11
CA GLY A 284 18.11 -14.79 -13.56
C GLY A 284 17.67 -15.97 -14.42
N ASP A 285 17.27 -17.11 -13.84
CA ASP A 285 16.68 -18.21 -14.60
C ASP A 285 15.32 -17.80 -15.20
N SER A 286 15.05 -18.21 -16.44
CA SER A 286 13.83 -17.89 -17.19
C SER A 286 12.60 -18.65 -16.69
N ALA A 287 12.78 -19.82 -16.07
CA ALA A 287 11.70 -20.60 -15.46
C ALA A 287 11.36 -20.13 -14.03
N LEU A 288 12.26 -19.40 -13.36
CA LEU A 288 12.09 -18.93 -11.98
C LEU A 288 10.74 -18.23 -11.70
N PRO A 289 10.19 -17.33 -12.55
CA PRO A 289 8.91 -16.66 -12.28
C PRO A 289 7.69 -17.60 -12.15
N GLY A 290 7.81 -18.83 -12.63
CA GLY A 290 6.78 -19.87 -12.49
C GLY A 290 6.92 -20.74 -11.23
N VAL A 291 7.99 -20.57 -10.45
CA VAL A 291 8.27 -21.42 -9.27
C VAL A 291 7.71 -20.81 -7.99
N ALA A 292 7.06 -21.64 -7.17
CA ALA A 292 6.60 -21.29 -5.83
C ALA A 292 6.77 -22.44 -4.83
N TYR A 293 7.38 -22.17 -3.68
CA TYR A 293 7.39 -23.05 -2.51
C TYR A 293 6.36 -22.52 -1.50
N ARG A 294 5.53 -23.37 -0.92
CA ARG A 294 4.47 -22.96 0.03
C ARG A 294 4.51 -23.81 1.29
N LEU A 295 4.29 -23.17 2.43
CA LEU A 295 4.04 -23.81 3.71
C LEU A 295 2.66 -23.34 4.22
N TYR A 296 1.85 -24.31 4.62
CA TYR A 296 0.51 -24.12 5.15
C TYR A 296 0.52 -24.46 6.64
N PHE A 297 -0.03 -23.56 7.46
CA PHE A 297 -0.23 -23.76 8.88
C PHE A 297 -1.73 -23.79 9.18
N ASP A 298 -2.17 -24.81 9.89
CA ASP A 298 -3.57 -25.04 10.24
C ASP A 298 -3.70 -25.21 11.76
N THR A 299 -4.58 -24.40 12.38
CA THR A 299 -4.77 -24.35 13.84
C THR A 299 -6.07 -25.00 14.31
N GLU A 300 -6.77 -25.76 13.46
CA GLU A 300 -8.00 -26.46 13.85
C GLU A 300 -7.76 -27.50 14.96
N LYS A 301 -8.83 -27.77 15.71
CA LYS A 301 -8.82 -28.70 16.87
C LYS A 301 -10.02 -29.65 16.75
N PRO A 302 -9.81 -30.95 16.48
CA PRO A 302 -8.53 -31.64 16.29
C PRO A 302 -7.81 -31.21 15.01
N PRO A 303 -6.46 -31.29 14.94
CA PRO A 303 -5.71 -30.98 13.72
C PRO A 303 -6.12 -31.89 12.55
N PRO A 304 -6.19 -31.37 11.31
CA PRO A 304 -6.63 -32.14 10.15
C PRO A 304 -5.66 -33.28 9.82
N THR A 305 -6.20 -34.49 9.65
CA THR A 305 -5.43 -35.68 9.26
C THR A 305 -5.32 -35.85 7.74
N ARG A 306 -5.96 -34.96 6.96
CA ARG A 306 -5.93 -34.94 5.49
C ARG A 306 -5.86 -33.52 4.96
N THR A 307 -5.06 -33.32 3.92
CA THR A 307 -4.87 -32.02 3.26
C THR A 307 -6.10 -31.53 2.49
N GLU A 308 -7.02 -32.44 2.15
CA GLU A 308 -8.32 -32.15 1.54
C GLU A 308 -9.30 -31.48 2.52
N ALA A 309 -9.06 -31.64 3.82
CA ALA A 309 -9.89 -31.15 4.93
C ALA A 309 -9.12 -30.16 5.82
N ALA A 310 -8.06 -29.53 5.28
CA ALA A 310 -7.28 -28.51 5.96
C ALA A 310 -7.75 -27.11 5.54
N HIS A 311 -7.97 -26.23 6.50
CA HIS A 311 -8.38 -24.85 6.35
C HIS A 311 -7.25 -23.94 6.88
N PRO A 312 -6.16 -23.76 6.10
CA PRO A 312 -4.91 -23.21 6.60
C PRO A 312 -5.06 -21.74 7.02
N SER A 313 -4.94 -21.54 8.34
CA SER A 313 -5.06 -20.26 9.03
C SER A 313 -3.91 -19.30 8.70
N VAL A 314 -2.76 -19.81 8.25
CA VAL A 314 -1.66 -19.02 7.67
C VAL A 314 -1.04 -19.75 6.47
N ILE A 315 -0.66 -18.98 5.45
CA ILE A 315 0.12 -19.46 4.31
C ILE A 315 1.39 -18.61 4.20
N TRP A 316 2.56 -19.25 4.22
CA TRP A 316 3.84 -18.64 3.84
C TRP A 316 4.25 -19.17 2.46
N ALA A 317 4.64 -18.28 1.55
CA ALA A 317 5.01 -18.62 0.17
C ALA A 317 6.30 -17.93 -0.25
N VAL A 318 7.19 -18.68 -0.91
CA VAL A 318 8.43 -18.19 -1.50
C VAL A 318 8.30 -18.33 -3.02
N ARG A 319 8.25 -17.22 -3.75
CA ARG A 319 8.05 -17.22 -5.20
C ARG A 319 9.24 -16.66 -5.95
N GLY A 320 9.56 -17.26 -7.09
CA GLY A 320 10.30 -16.54 -8.10
C GLY A 320 9.41 -15.47 -8.75
N VAL A 321 9.99 -14.32 -9.07
CA VAL A 321 9.31 -13.18 -9.70
C VAL A 321 10.21 -12.52 -10.74
N ALA A 322 9.64 -12.07 -11.86
CA ALA A 322 10.29 -11.19 -12.81
C ALA A 322 9.66 -9.78 -12.69
N PRO A 323 10.44 -8.72 -12.41
CA PRO A 323 9.92 -7.36 -12.42
C PRO A 323 9.50 -6.94 -13.84
N PRO A 324 8.32 -6.36 -14.04
CA PRO A 324 7.89 -5.92 -15.37
C PRO A 324 8.62 -4.65 -15.82
N GLY A 325 8.90 -4.56 -17.13
CA GLY A 325 9.06 -3.26 -17.81
C GLY A 325 10.44 -2.59 -17.82
N ARG A 326 11.54 -3.29 -17.49
CA ARG A 326 12.91 -2.79 -17.79
C ARG A 326 13.82 -3.88 -18.33
N GLY A 327 14.44 -3.62 -19.49
CA GLY A 327 15.50 -4.48 -20.03
C GLY A 327 16.74 -4.43 -19.13
N GLY A 328 16.88 -5.43 -18.27
CA GLY A 328 17.95 -5.52 -17.26
C GLY A 328 17.50 -5.97 -15.86
N SER A 329 16.20 -6.02 -15.56
CA SER A 329 15.73 -6.56 -14.27
C SER A 329 15.72 -8.10 -14.26
N VAL A 330 16.64 -8.66 -13.47
CA VAL A 330 16.86 -10.10 -13.26
C VAL A 330 15.70 -10.71 -12.45
N SER A 331 15.32 -11.97 -12.75
CA SER A 331 14.33 -12.72 -11.96
C SER A 331 14.90 -13.11 -10.59
N ARG A 332 14.12 -13.01 -9.51
CA ARG A 332 14.60 -13.21 -8.14
C ARG A 332 13.57 -13.90 -7.25
N TYR A 333 13.97 -14.40 -6.08
CA TYR A 333 13.00 -14.89 -5.08
C TYR A 333 12.48 -13.77 -4.16
N VAL A 334 11.21 -13.86 -3.77
CA VAL A 334 10.58 -13.00 -2.73
C VAL A 334 9.64 -13.86 -1.87
N ALA A 335 9.61 -13.59 -0.57
CA ALA A 335 8.71 -14.25 0.37
C ALA A 335 7.43 -13.43 0.65
N PHE A 336 6.35 -14.13 0.99
CA PHE A 336 5.00 -13.61 1.19
C PHE A 336 4.23 -14.38 2.27
N GLY A 337 3.35 -13.69 3.01
CA GLY A 337 2.55 -14.25 4.10
C GLY A 337 2.64 -13.42 5.37
N GLN A 338 1.63 -13.51 6.24
CA GLN A 338 1.58 -12.71 7.47
C GLN A 338 2.85 -12.93 8.32
N GLY A 339 3.50 -11.84 8.73
CA GLY A 339 4.68 -11.87 9.61
C GLY A 339 6.00 -12.39 8.99
N VAL A 340 6.03 -12.76 7.70
CA VAL A 340 7.27 -13.25 7.06
C VAL A 340 8.14 -12.10 6.52
N SER A 341 9.45 -12.17 6.73
CA SER A 341 10.39 -11.26 6.07
C SER A 341 10.43 -11.56 4.57
N ARG A 342 10.35 -10.53 3.73
CA ARG A 342 10.42 -10.65 2.26
C ARG A 342 11.74 -11.26 1.75
N ASN A 343 12.79 -11.27 2.59
CA ASN A 343 14.13 -11.76 2.26
C ASN A 343 14.17 -13.29 2.16
N VAL A 344 14.88 -13.80 1.16
CA VAL A 344 15.02 -15.23 0.88
C VAL A 344 16.51 -15.61 0.83
N THR A 345 16.90 -16.66 1.54
CA THR A 345 18.26 -17.24 1.45
C THR A 345 18.24 -18.48 0.57
N VAL A 346 18.94 -18.46 -0.55
CA VAL A 346 19.17 -19.62 -1.43
C VAL A 346 20.57 -20.18 -1.20
N THR A 347 20.72 -21.50 -1.10
CA THR A 347 22.02 -22.17 -0.96
C THR A 347 21.95 -23.59 -1.51
N GLY A 348 22.37 -23.78 -2.77
CA GLY A 348 22.37 -25.08 -3.43
C GLY A 348 20.95 -25.63 -3.61
N ASN A 349 20.65 -26.77 -2.97
CA ASN A 349 19.31 -27.39 -2.97
C ASN A 349 18.39 -26.89 -1.84
N ARG A 350 18.73 -25.79 -1.17
CA ARG A 350 17.95 -25.24 -0.06
C ARG A 350 17.51 -23.80 -0.33
N ILE A 351 16.26 -23.52 0.03
CA ILE A 351 15.66 -22.18 0.03
C ILE A 351 15.03 -21.93 1.41
N SER A 352 15.36 -20.80 2.02
CA SER A 352 14.97 -20.48 3.40
C SER A 352 14.35 -19.10 3.53
N VAL A 353 13.35 -18.99 4.40
CA VAL A 353 12.69 -17.74 4.81
C VAL A 353 12.48 -17.76 6.33
N GLN A 354 12.26 -16.59 6.93
CA GLN A 354 11.95 -16.48 8.35
C GLN A 354 10.97 -15.34 8.62
N GLY A 355 10.21 -15.46 9.72
CA GLY A 355 9.23 -14.48 10.16
C GLY A 355 8.94 -14.58 11.64
N ILE A 356 8.27 -13.57 12.19
CA ILE A 356 7.69 -13.64 13.54
C ILE A 356 6.46 -14.56 13.54
N LEU A 357 5.95 -14.95 14.72
CA LEU A 357 4.67 -15.66 14.77
C LEU A 357 3.51 -14.76 14.30
N PRO A 358 2.79 -15.16 13.22
CA PRO A 358 1.55 -14.52 12.81
C PRO A 358 0.50 -14.64 13.91
N THR A 359 -0.45 -13.70 14.01
CA THR A 359 -1.42 -13.62 15.10
C THR A 359 -2.20 -14.91 15.32
N ALA A 360 -2.58 -15.61 14.23
CA ALA A 360 -3.27 -16.90 14.29
C ALA A 360 -2.46 -18.03 14.96
N LEU A 361 -1.11 -17.96 14.98
CA LEU A 361 -0.25 -18.98 15.59
C LEU A 361 0.20 -18.63 17.03
N ARG A 362 -0.14 -17.45 17.55
CA ARG A 362 0.28 -17.01 18.89
C ARG A 362 -0.48 -17.79 19.97
N GLY A 363 0.25 -18.41 20.90
CA GLY A 363 -0.33 -19.23 21.96
C GLY A 363 -0.88 -20.59 21.52
N VAL A 364 -0.72 -20.97 20.25
CA VAL A 364 -1.18 -22.27 19.72
C VAL A 364 -0.14 -23.36 20.04
N GLU A 365 -0.44 -24.25 20.98
CA GLU A 365 0.48 -25.33 21.40
C GLU A 365 0.92 -26.27 20.26
N GLN A 366 0.00 -26.57 19.33
CA GLN A 366 0.16 -27.54 18.25
C GLN A 366 -0.52 -27.04 16.98
N VAL A 367 0.20 -27.12 15.86
CA VAL A 367 -0.23 -26.66 14.53
C VAL A 367 0.00 -27.77 13.52
N ALA A 368 -0.95 -28.01 12.62
CA ALA A 368 -0.78 -28.92 11.50
C ALA A 368 -0.05 -28.19 10.36
N VAL A 369 1.02 -28.78 9.84
CA VAL A 369 1.88 -28.19 8.82
C VAL A 369 1.91 -29.06 7.57
N SER A 370 1.61 -28.49 6.41
CA SER A 370 1.81 -29.15 5.11
C SER A 370 2.53 -28.23 4.13
N ALA A 371 3.11 -28.78 3.06
CA ALA A 371 3.87 -28.02 2.08
C ALA A 371 3.52 -28.40 0.65
N GLU A 372 3.75 -27.49 -0.28
CA GLU A 372 3.56 -27.64 -1.73
C GLU A 372 4.70 -26.96 -2.47
N VAL A 373 5.09 -27.50 -3.63
CA VAL A 373 5.96 -26.81 -4.59
C VAL A 373 5.31 -26.82 -5.96
N LEU A 374 5.34 -25.69 -6.66
CA LEU A 374 4.81 -25.52 -8.01
C LEU A 374 5.96 -25.22 -8.97
N GLY A 375 5.92 -25.86 -10.15
CA GLY A 375 6.84 -25.65 -11.26
C GLY A 375 6.28 -24.73 -12.35
N SER A 376 7.14 -24.33 -13.28
CA SER A 376 6.83 -23.32 -14.31
C SER A 376 5.77 -23.72 -15.35
N GLY A 377 5.37 -25.00 -15.39
CA GLY A 377 4.29 -25.50 -16.27
C GLY A 377 2.87 -25.15 -15.82
N ASN A 378 2.70 -24.46 -14.69
CA ASN A 378 1.42 -24.05 -14.08
C ASN A 378 0.48 -25.22 -13.68
N GLN A 379 0.85 -26.46 -13.96
CA GLN A 379 0.32 -27.63 -13.26
C GLN A 379 0.88 -27.64 -11.83
N SER A 380 0.00 -27.86 -10.85
CA SER A 380 0.44 -28.56 -9.65
C SER A 380 0.89 -29.94 -10.08
N GLU A 381 2.11 -30.35 -9.73
CA GLU A 381 2.48 -31.77 -9.73
C GLU A 381 1.70 -32.44 -8.58
N ALA A 382 0.42 -32.70 -8.83
CA ALA A 382 -0.60 -33.03 -7.83
C ALA A 382 -0.43 -34.40 -7.16
N GLY A 383 0.77 -34.99 -7.22
CA GLY A 383 1.12 -36.28 -6.64
C GLY A 383 1.54 -36.23 -5.17
N ASN A 384 1.89 -35.07 -4.60
CA ASN A 384 2.33 -34.97 -3.20
C ASN A 384 2.14 -33.58 -2.57
N ARG A 385 0.91 -33.29 -2.10
CA ARG A 385 0.76 -32.59 -0.81
C ARG A 385 0.71 -33.67 0.28
N PRO A 386 1.75 -33.85 1.12
CA PRO A 386 1.71 -34.89 2.16
C PRO A 386 0.64 -34.57 3.21
N GLN A 387 0.25 -35.59 3.99
CA GLN A 387 -0.68 -35.39 5.10
C GLN A 387 -0.13 -34.37 6.10
N PRO A 388 -0.97 -33.54 6.73
CA PRO A 388 -0.49 -32.49 7.63
C PRO A 388 0.28 -33.07 8.83
N TYR A 389 1.49 -32.55 9.06
CA TYR A 389 2.38 -32.97 10.14
C TYR A 389 2.18 -32.07 11.35
N VAL A 390 1.84 -32.65 12.52
CA VAL A 390 1.60 -31.87 13.74
C VAL A 390 2.92 -31.44 14.38
N VAL A 391 3.17 -30.13 14.40
CA VAL A 391 4.33 -29.50 15.05
C VAL A 391 3.89 -28.92 16.39
N ARG A 392 4.69 -29.14 17.44
CA ARG A 392 4.52 -28.46 18.75
C ARG A 392 5.26 -27.12 18.73
N MET A 393 4.56 -26.04 19.06
CA MET A 393 5.12 -24.68 19.03
C MET A 393 5.62 -24.28 20.41
N SER A 394 6.81 -24.76 20.79
CA SER A 394 7.42 -24.51 22.10
C SER A 394 8.78 -23.84 22.00
N GLY A 395 9.05 -22.84 22.84
CA GLY A 395 10.35 -22.15 22.91
C GLY A 395 10.51 -20.95 21.97
N ILE A 396 9.41 -20.51 21.34
CA ILE A 396 9.30 -19.29 20.54
C ILE A 396 8.33 -18.32 21.23
N CYS A 397 8.70 -17.04 21.28
CA CYS A 397 7.95 -15.97 21.93
C CYS A 397 7.46 -14.96 20.89
N SER A 398 6.33 -14.29 21.18
CA SER A 398 5.92 -13.11 20.43
C SER A 398 6.77 -11.91 20.87
N PRO A 399 7.42 -11.16 19.95
CA PRO A 399 7.94 -9.83 20.27
C PRO A 399 6.82 -8.78 20.37
N GLU A 400 5.63 -9.09 19.85
CA GLU A 400 4.45 -8.24 19.97
C GLU A 400 3.64 -8.57 21.23
N VAL A 401 3.28 -7.53 21.98
CA VAL A 401 2.57 -7.58 23.27
C VAL A 401 1.47 -6.52 23.35
N HIS A 402 0.62 -6.58 24.39
CA HIS A 402 -0.29 -5.49 24.76
C HIS A 402 0.28 -4.72 25.96
N PHE A 403 0.86 -3.54 25.73
CA PHE A 403 1.51 -2.72 26.76
C PHE A 403 0.56 -2.26 27.87
N SER A 404 -0.74 -2.12 27.58
CA SER A 404 -1.77 -1.83 28.58
C SER A 404 -2.03 -2.98 29.56
N SER A 405 -1.66 -4.21 29.19
CA SER A 405 -1.90 -5.43 29.97
C SER A 405 -0.65 -6.00 30.66
N LEU A 406 0.54 -5.44 30.44
CA LEU A 406 1.80 -5.97 31.00
C LEU A 406 1.92 -5.80 32.52
N THR A 407 2.55 -6.79 33.14
CA THR A 407 2.90 -6.81 34.57
C THR A 407 4.41 -6.90 34.78
N ARG A 408 4.87 -6.72 36.03
CA ARG A 408 6.29 -6.88 36.39
C ARG A 408 6.86 -8.28 36.14
N ASN A 409 6.01 -9.30 36.06
CA ASN A 409 6.44 -10.68 35.84
C ASN A 409 6.76 -10.95 34.36
N ASP A 410 6.26 -10.13 33.45
CA ASP A 410 6.42 -10.30 32.02
C ASP A 410 7.84 -9.87 31.57
N GLY A 411 8.38 -10.61 30.59
CA GLY A 411 9.75 -10.43 30.11
C GLY A 411 10.85 -10.98 31.06
N PRO A 412 12.11 -10.55 30.89
CA PRO A 412 12.55 -9.50 29.97
C PRO A 412 12.45 -9.92 28.50
N PHE A 413 12.10 -8.96 27.65
CA PHE A 413 11.97 -9.14 26.22
C PHE A 413 13.24 -8.67 25.51
N ALA A 414 13.81 -9.51 24.63
CA ALA A 414 14.96 -9.12 23.82
C ALA A 414 14.57 -8.06 22.75
N VAL A 415 13.36 -8.16 22.22
CA VAL A 415 12.68 -7.17 21.36
C VAL A 415 11.25 -7.10 21.84
N VAL A 416 10.67 -5.91 21.97
CA VAL A 416 9.27 -5.73 22.42
C VAL A 416 8.61 -4.57 21.70
N TYR A 417 7.42 -4.79 21.16
CA TYR A 417 6.62 -3.76 20.51
C TYR A 417 5.11 -4.05 20.63
N GLU A 418 4.31 -3.08 20.24
CA GLU A 418 2.88 -3.20 19.96
C GLU A 418 2.59 -2.42 18.67
N SER A 419 1.91 -3.06 17.72
CA SER A 419 1.31 -2.33 16.62
C SER A 419 -0.11 -1.91 17.00
N PHE A 420 -0.38 -0.62 16.95
CA PHE A 420 -1.72 -0.06 16.99
C PHE A 420 -2.19 0.17 15.56
N HIS A 421 -3.34 -0.39 15.19
CA HIS A 421 -3.82 -0.48 13.81
C HIS A 421 -5.34 -0.59 13.69
N TYR A 422 -5.87 -0.21 12.53
CA TYR A 422 -7.27 -0.40 12.14
C TYR A 422 -7.53 -1.83 11.60
N LEU A 423 -8.67 -2.09 10.97
CA LEU A 423 -8.95 -3.42 10.38
C LEU A 423 -8.00 -3.72 9.22
N ALA A 424 -7.67 -4.99 8.97
CA ALA A 424 -6.78 -5.36 7.87
C ALA A 424 -7.35 -4.93 6.52
N LEU A 425 -6.47 -4.65 5.54
CA LEU A 425 -6.91 -4.35 4.17
C LEU A 425 -7.62 -5.59 3.58
N PRO A 426 -8.84 -5.45 3.06
CA PRO A 426 -9.47 -6.53 2.30
C PRO A 426 -8.68 -6.81 1.03
N ASN A 427 -8.60 -8.09 0.66
CA ASN A 427 -8.12 -8.49 -0.65
C ASN A 427 -9.14 -8.04 -1.73
N PRO A 428 -8.74 -7.24 -2.74
CA PRO A 428 -9.67 -6.70 -3.74
C PRO A 428 -10.38 -7.76 -4.58
N ARG A 429 -9.81 -8.97 -4.63
CA ARG A 429 -10.44 -10.13 -5.27
C ARG A 429 -11.63 -10.66 -4.49
N ASP A 430 -11.55 -10.62 -3.17
CA ASP A 430 -12.56 -11.17 -2.27
C ASP A 430 -13.75 -10.20 -2.18
N LEU A 431 -13.47 -8.89 -2.21
CA LEU A 431 -14.48 -7.86 -2.45
C LEU A 431 -15.24 -8.08 -3.77
N ALA A 432 -14.50 -8.22 -4.87
CA ALA A 432 -15.09 -8.41 -6.19
C ALA A 432 -15.88 -9.74 -6.28
N CYS A 433 -15.32 -10.83 -5.77
CA CYS A 433 -15.97 -12.14 -5.72
C CYS A 433 -17.21 -12.14 -4.84
N SER A 434 -17.24 -11.42 -3.71
CA SER A 434 -18.45 -11.26 -2.90
C SER A 434 -19.59 -10.67 -3.74
N VAL A 435 -19.34 -9.56 -4.44
CA VAL A 435 -20.35 -8.86 -5.24
C VAL A 435 -20.74 -9.62 -6.50
N ILE A 436 -19.76 -10.10 -7.28
CA ILE A 436 -19.97 -10.75 -8.58
C ILE A 436 -20.62 -12.13 -8.42
N THR A 437 -20.32 -12.88 -7.34
CA THR A 437 -20.99 -14.16 -7.06
C THR A 437 -22.45 -13.97 -6.67
N ALA A 438 -22.77 -12.90 -5.93
CA ALA A 438 -24.14 -12.63 -5.45
C ALA A 438 -25.04 -11.95 -6.50
N LEU A 439 -24.51 -10.98 -7.26
CA LEU A 439 -25.29 -10.12 -8.17
C LEU A 439 -24.99 -10.33 -9.66
N GLY A 440 -23.98 -11.15 -9.99
CA GLY A 440 -23.56 -11.49 -11.35
C GLY A 440 -22.44 -10.60 -11.91
N ASP A 441 -21.77 -11.10 -12.95
CA ASP A 441 -20.71 -10.39 -13.71
C ASP A 441 -21.32 -9.36 -14.67
N LYS A 442 -21.98 -8.34 -14.09
CA LYS A 442 -22.71 -7.26 -14.80
C LYS A 442 -22.17 -5.85 -14.50
N PHE A 443 -21.08 -5.77 -13.74
CA PHE A 443 -20.39 -4.53 -13.39
C PHE A 443 -19.09 -4.45 -14.18
N ASP A 444 -18.80 -3.28 -14.76
CA ASP A 444 -17.48 -2.98 -15.31
C ASP A 444 -16.53 -2.55 -14.19
N PHE A 445 -17.05 -1.77 -13.24
CA PHE A 445 -16.29 -1.20 -12.13
C PHE A 445 -16.97 -1.43 -10.78
N LEU A 446 -16.18 -1.48 -9.72
CA LEU A 446 -16.67 -1.57 -8.34
C LEU A 446 -15.93 -0.54 -7.47
N ALA A 447 -16.68 0.40 -6.89
CA ALA A 447 -16.16 1.40 -5.95
C ALA A 447 -16.63 1.04 -4.53
N TYR A 448 -15.69 0.90 -3.61
CA TYR A 448 -15.93 0.43 -2.24
C TYR A 448 -15.84 1.58 -1.23
N TYR A 449 -16.76 1.61 -0.27
CA TYR A 449 -16.89 2.62 0.78
C TYR A 449 -17.23 1.96 2.12
N SER A 450 -16.85 2.53 3.27
CA SER A 450 -17.04 1.87 4.57
C SER A 450 -17.30 2.81 5.76
N ASP A 451 -18.00 2.30 6.77
CA ASP A 451 -18.18 2.96 8.07
C ASP A 451 -16.94 2.83 8.99
N PHE A 452 -15.99 1.99 8.62
CA PHE A 452 -14.74 1.73 9.33
C PHE A 452 -13.51 2.14 8.50
N ARG A 453 -12.38 2.39 9.16
CA ARG A 453 -11.07 2.51 8.52
C ARG A 453 -10.40 1.15 8.39
N VAL A 454 -9.56 1.01 7.35
CA VAL A 454 -8.57 -0.07 7.22
C VAL A 454 -7.17 0.43 7.58
N ASP A 455 -6.22 -0.48 7.80
CA ASP A 455 -4.83 -0.23 8.20
C ASP A 455 -3.96 0.31 7.05
N ASN A 456 -4.34 1.50 6.55
CA ASN A 456 -3.61 2.25 5.54
C ASN A 456 -3.37 3.69 6.03
N GLN A 457 -2.19 4.22 5.75
CA GLN A 457 -1.78 5.57 6.12
C GLN A 457 -2.31 6.64 5.14
N GLU A 458 -2.99 6.22 4.07
CA GLU A 458 -3.65 7.09 3.09
C GLU A 458 -5.12 6.71 2.93
N ALA A 459 -5.98 7.74 2.81
CA ALA A 459 -7.42 7.58 2.68
C ALA A 459 -7.90 7.27 1.24
N GLY A 460 -7.04 7.50 0.24
CA GLY A 460 -7.28 7.15 -1.17
C GLY A 460 -7.19 5.66 -1.47
N THR A 461 -7.39 5.27 -2.73
CA THR A 461 -7.36 3.85 -3.12
C THR A 461 -7.05 3.63 -4.62
N PRO A 462 -6.04 2.80 -4.97
CA PRO A 462 -5.75 2.42 -6.36
C PRO A 462 -6.74 1.39 -6.97
N SER A 463 -6.56 1.06 -8.27
CA SER A 463 -7.44 0.22 -9.23
C SER A 463 -6.71 -1.18 -8.97
N ASN A 464 -7.44 -2.28 -8.79
CA ASN A 464 -7.00 -3.58 -9.32
C ASN A 464 -8.16 -4.36 -9.95
N GLY A 465 -7.84 -5.24 -10.88
CA GLY A 465 -8.82 -6.05 -11.59
C GLY A 465 -8.24 -6.86 -12.74
N PRO A 466 -9.08 -7.64 -13.42
CA PRO A 466 -8.65 -8.54 -14.47
C PRO A 466 -8.59 -7.90 -15.87
N MET A 467 -9.01 -6.62 -16.00
CA MET A 467 -9.09 -5.89 -17.28
C MET A 467 -9.98 -6.59 -18.32
N GLY A 468 -11.20 -6.96 -17.89
CA GLY A 468 -12.25 -7.52 -18.74
C GLY A 468 -12.61 -6.67 -19.97
N GLY A 469 -13.39 -7.25 -20.89
CA GLY A 469 -13.78 -6.64 -22.16
C GLY A 469 -12.80 -6.86 -23.32
N ASN A 470 -11.77 -7.70 -23.16
CA ASN A 470 -10.85 -8.14 -24.22
C ASN A 470 -10.21 -7.00 -25.06
N VAL A 471 -9.89 -5.87 -24.42
CA VAL A 471 -9.31 -4.68 -25.08
C VAL A 471 -7.80 -4.87 -25.31
N THR A 472 -7.32 -4.48 -26.49
CA THR A 472 -5.89 -4.46 -26.87
C THR A 472 -5.48 -3.10 -27.47
N GLY A 473 -4.18 -2.91 -27.76
CA GLY A 473 -3.62 -1.62 -28.21
C GLY A 473 -3.46 -0.57 -27.09
N ILE A 474 -3.46 -1.03 -25.84
CA ILE A 474 -3.44 -0.19 -24.62
C ILE A 474 -2.23 -0.48 -23.70
N GLY A 475 -1.18 -1.13 -24.21
CA GLY A 475 0.03 -1.48 -23.43
C GLY A 475 -0.17 -2.57 -22.37
N GLN A 476 -1.41 -3.07 -22.19
CA GLN A 476 -1.79 -4.12 -21.27
C GLN A 476 -2.77 -5.11 -21.90
N THR A 477 -2.91 -6.30 -21.30
CA THR A 477 -3.79 -7.38 -21.74
C THR A 477 -4.59 -7.97 -20.58
N GLN A 478 -5.81 -8.44 -20.87
CA GLN A 478 -6.71 -9.09 -19.93
C GLN A 478 -6.04 -10.28 -19.22
N ARG A 479 -6.20 -10.39 -17.89
CA ARG A 479 -5.51 -11.40 -17.05
C ARG A 479 -6.31 -11.80 -15.82
N GLY A 480 -6.34 -13.09 -15.49
CA GLY A 480 -6.82 -13.55 -14.17
C GLY A 480 -8.29 -13.29 -13.85
N LEU A 481 -9.19 -13.34 -14.84
CA LEU A 481 -10.64 -13.17 -14.69
C LEU A 481 -11.25 -14.03 -13.56
N GLU A 482 -10.91 -15.32 -13.55
CA GLU A 482 -11.30 -16.30 -12.53
C GLU A 482 -10.86 -15.86 -11.12
N GLY A 483 -9.74 -15.13 -11.04
CA GLY A 483 -9.21 -14.55 -9.80
C GLY A 483 -10.11 -13.49 -9.16
N TYR A 484 -11.09 -12.96 -9.90
CA TYR A 484 -12.10 -11.99 -9.46
C TYR A 484 -13.53 -12.52 -9.68
N CYS A 485 -13.70 -13.84 -9.85
CA CYS A 485 -14.98 -14.49 -10.15
C CYS A 485 -15.70 -13.98 -11.42
N SER A 486 -15.00 -13.24 -12.28
CA SER A 486 -15.55 -12.64 -13.50
C SER A 486 -15.47 -13.59 -14.69
N LYS A 487 -16.41 -13.45 -15.63
CA LYS A 487 -16.44 -14.16 -16.92
C LYS A 487 -15.93 -13.29 -18.07
N GLY A 488 -15.74 -11.99 -17.83
CA GLY A 488 -15.23 -11.04 -18.81
C GLY A 488 -15.76 -9.61 -18.69
N ARG A 489 -16.79 -9.35 -17.87
CA ARG A 489 -17.35 -7.98 -17.73
C ARG A 489 -16.52 -7.11 -16.80
N PHE A 490 -16.20 -7.60 -15.60
CA PHE A 490 -15.47 -6.81 -14.61
C PHE A 490 -14.08 -6.39 -15.10
N GLN A 491 -13.78 -5.10 -14.97
CA GLN A 491 -12.58 -4.50 -15.51
C GLN A 491 -11.62 -4.13 -14.39
N TRP A 492 -12.10 -3.46 -13.33
CA TRP A 492 -11.31 -3.05 -12.16
C TRP A 492 -12.18 -2.51 -11.02
N GLY A 493 -11.71 -2.61 -9.78
CA GLY A 493 -12.35 -2.00 -8.62
C GLY A 493 -11.32 -1.43 -7.64
N PHE A 494 -11.78 -0.61 -6.70
CA PHE A 494 -10.92 -0.03 -5.67
C PHE A 494 -10.19 -1.12 -4.86
N ASN A 495 -8.91 -0.92 -4.54
CA ASN A 495 -8.11 -1.88 -3.77
C ASN A 495 -8.54 -1.97 -2.30
N GLN A 496 -9.10 -0.91 -1.74
CA GLN A 496 -9.64 -0.85 -0.38
C GLN A 496 -10.93 -0.01 -0.35
N PRO A 497 -11.82 -0.19 0.63
CA PRO A 497 -12.92 0.73 0.83
C PRO A 497 -12.42 2.09 1.31
N VAL A 498 -13.06 3.14 0.82
CA VAL A 498 -12.86 4.50 1.34
C VAL A 498 -13.77 4.71 2.55
N TYR A 499 -13.14 4.94 3.71
CA TYR A 499 -13.83 5.28 4.95
C TYR A 499 -14.66 6.56 4.80
N GLU A 500 -15.91 6.58 5.29
CA GLU A 500 -16.84 7.70 5.15
C GLU A 500 -16.28 9.04 5.62
N GLY A 501 -15.48 9.05 6.68
CA GLY A 501 -14.94 10.28 7.26
C GLY A 501 -13.76 10.89 6.48
N ALA A 502 -13.23 10.19 5.46
CA ALA A 502 -12.15 10.71 4.62
C ALA A 502 -12.55 12.04 3.93
N ASN A 503 -11.59 12.94 3.71
CA ASN A 503 -11.85 14.21 3.03
C ASN A 503 -12.50 14.00 1.64
N GLN A 504 -12.10 12.92 0.97
CA GLN A 504 -12.62 12.56 -0.35
C GLN A 504 -14.02 11.94 -0.38
N MET A 505 -14.62 11.64 0.78
CA MET A 505 -16.00 11.17 0.91
C MET A 505 -16.99 12.28 1.25
N GLN A 506 -16.49 13.42 1.76
CA GLN A 506 -17.33 14.53 2.20
C GLN A 506 -17.83 15.32 0.98
N GLU A 507 -19.08 15.81 1.04
CA GLU A 507 -19.70 16.57 -0.05
C GLU A 507 -18.83 17.77 -0.46
N ARG A 508 -18.38 18.54 0.53
CA ARG A 508 -17.60 19.78 0.38
C ARG A 508 -16.64 19.92 1.55
N PRO A 509 -15.52 20.67 1.41
CA PRO A 509 -14.74 21.10 2.55
C PRO A 509 -15.60 21.94 3.53
N PRO A 510 -15.43 21.80 4.86
CA PRO A 510 -15.98 22.72 5.84
C PRO A 510 -15.69 24.18 5.51
N GLU A 511 -16.60 25.09 5.85
CA GLU A 511 -16.46 26.51 5.49
C GLU A 511 -15.24 27.18 6.15
N ASP A 512 -14.84 26.69 7.33
CA ASP A 512 -13.65 27.05 8.09
C ASP A 512 -12.40 26.20 7.78
N ALA A 513 -12.51 25.19 6.89
CA ALA A 513 -11.36 24.37 6.50
C ALA A 513 -10.23 25.23 5.89
N PRO A 514 -8.96 25.00 6.25
CA PRO A 514 -7.84 25.83 5.84
C PRO A 514 -7.66 25.84 4.32
N ILE A 515 -7.29 27.01 3.80
CA ILE A 515 -6.87 27.16 2.40
C ILE A 515 -5.52 26.46 2.25
N GLY A 516 -5.50 25.41 1.44
CA GLY A 516 -4.30 24.64 1.13
C GLY A 516 -3.50 25.25 -0.02
N ASN A 517 -2.76 24.38 -0.71
CA ASN A 517 -1.98 24.73 -1.90
C ASN A 517 -2.74 24.37 -3.19
N ASP A 518 -2.11 24.56 -4.34
CA ASP A 518 -2.68 24.23 -5.67
C ASP A 518 -2.97 22.73 -5.88
N HIS A 519 -2.57 21.86 -4.96
CA HIS A 519 -2.97 20.44 -4.92
C HIS A 519 -4.16 20.15 -3.96
N ASP A 520 -4.76 21.15 -3.32
CA ASP A 520 -5.89 21.00 -2.38
C ASP A 520 -7.14 21.73 -2.89
N ILE A 521 -8.32 21.11 -2.87
CA ILE A 521 -9.54 21.76 -3.43
C ILE A 521 -9.92 23.07 -2.73
N THR A 522 -9.51 23.30 -1.47
CA THR A 522 -9.79 24.57 -0.76
C THR A 522 -9.13 25.78 -1.41
N PHE A 523 -8.03 25.61 -2.15
CA PHE A 523 -7.42 26.67 -2.97
C PHE A 523 -8.36 27.14 -4.09
N TYR A 524 -9.08 26.21 -4.73
CA TYR A 524 -9.99 26.48 -5.85
C TYR A 524 -11.39 26.93 -5.43
N ARG A 525 -11.66 27.10 -4.13
CA ARG A 525 -13.01 27.35 -3.58
C ARG A 525 -13.73 28.54 -4.24
N HIS A 526 -13.02 29.63 -4.54
CA HIS A 526 -13.60 30.80 -5.22
C HIS A 526 -13.93 30.48 -6.69
N GLN A 527 -12.94 30.03 -7.46
CA GLN A 527 -13.07 29.72 -8.88
C GLN A 527 -14.20 28.70 -9.17
N LEU A 528 -14.35 27.68 -8.32
CA LEU A 528 -15.39 26.67 -8.48
C LEU A 528 -16.76 27.16 -7.98
N GLY A 529 -16.79 28.06 -6.98
CA GLY A 529 -18.01 28.73 -6.54
C GLY A 529 -18.60 29.65 -7.61
N GLU A 530 -17.77 30.41 -8.32
CA GLU A 530 -18.17 31.31 -9.42
C GLU A 530 -18.86 30.60 -10.60
N ARG A 531 -18.68 29.28 -10.74
CA ARG A 531 -19.30 28.47 -11.79
C ARG A 531 -20.63 27.82 -11.38
N SER A 532 -21.04 27.97 -10.12
CA SER A 532 -22.22 27.32 -9.53
C SER A 532 -23.41 28.29 -9.40
N SER A 533 -24.63 27.76 -9.28
CA SER A 533 -25.83 28.55 -9.00
C SER A 533 -26.05 28.87 -7.51
N ASP A 534 -25.38 28.16 -6.59
CA ASP A 534 -25.45 28.38 -5.14
C ASP A 534 -24.22 29.15 -4.59
N GLY A 535 -23.27 29.51 -5.45
CA GLY A 535 -22.02 30.18 -5.09
C GLY A 535 -20.99 29.28 -4.39
N LYS A 536 -21.23 27.96 -4.32
CA LYS A 536 -20.35 27.00 -3.64
C LYS A 536 -19.71 26.05 -4.65
N MET A 537 -18.54 25.50 -4.28
CA MET A 537 -17.89 24.43 -5.04
C MET A 537 -18.90 23.29 -5.34
N PRO A 538 -18.87 22.65 -6.52
CA PRO A 538 -19.67 21.46 -6.78
C PRO A 538 -19.44 20.36 -5.72
N PRO A 539 -20.45 19.50 -5.47
CA PRO A 539 -20.33 18.45 -4.46
C PRO A 539 -19.44 17.30 -4.95
N TYR A 540 -18.79 16.60 -4.01
CA TYR A 540 -18.01 15.37 -4.22
C TYR A 540 -16.83 15.49 -5.22
N VAL A 541 -16.25 16.68 -5.40
CA VAL A 541 -15.14 16.92 -6.33
C VAL A 541 -13.93 16.01 -6.08
N TYR A 542 -13.54 15.80 -4.82
CA TYR A 542 -12.47 14.84 -4.50
C TYR A 542 -12.86 13.39 -4.86
N SER A 543 -14.12 13.00 -4.67
CA SER A 543 -14.60 11.67 -5.05
C SER A 543 -14.53 11.47 -6.57
N MET A 544 -14.87 12.51 -7.35
CA MET A 544 -14.74 12.49 -8.80
C MET A 544 -13.27 12.46 -9.25
N SER A 545 -12.39 13.23 -8.58
CA SER A 545 -10.93 13.14 -8.77
C SER A 545 -10.45 11.70 -8.60
N GLN A 546 -10.81 11.05 -7.49
CA GLN A 546 -10.36 9.68 -7.21
C GLN A 546 -10.95 8.69 -8.23
N ILE A 547 -12.28 8.57 -8.36
CA ILE A 547 -12.87 7.55 -9.25
C ILE A 547 -12.42 7.78 -10.71
N GLY A 548 -12.39 9.04 -11.17
CA GLY A 548 -12.04 9.40 -12.55
C GLY A 548 -10.56 9.18 -12.91
N HIS A 549 -9.64 9.59 -12.04
CA HIS A 549 -8.20 9.30 -12.18
C HIS A 549 -7.96 7.79 -12.16
N GLU A 550 -8.43 7.14 -11.10
CA GLU A 550 -8.09 5.76 -10.81
C GLU A 550 -8.65 4.86 -11.91
N MET A 551 -9.95 4.90 -12.21
CA MET A 551 -10.58 4.11 -13.29
C MET A 551 -9.90 4.32 -14.66
N GLY A 552 -9.35 5.50 -14.96
CA GLY A 552 -8.65 5.74 -16.22
C GLY A 552 -7.41 4.85 -16.43
N HIS A 553 -6.79 4.33 -15.36
CA HIS A 553 -5.74 3.30 -15.44
C HIS A 553 -6.20 2.02 -16.16
N ARG A 554 -7.52 1.79 -16.33
CA ARG A 554 -8.02 0.67 -17.14
C ARG A 554 -7.53 0.73 -18.60
N TRP A 555 -7.24 1.92 -19.15
CA TRP A 555 -6.84 2.08 -20.55
C TRP A 555 -5.57 2.90 -20.78
N ALA A 556 -5.25 3.84 -19.88
CA ALA A 556 -4.30 4.90 -20.14
C ALA A 556 -2.92 4.69 -19.49
N ALA A 557 -1.95 5.53 -19.86
CA ALA A 557 -0.66 5.70 -19.18
C ALA A 557 0.31 4.50 -19.11
N PHE A 558 0.00 3.39 -19.80
CA PHE A 558 0.86 2.21 -19.92
C PHE A 558 1.45 1.97 -21.32
N ILE A 559 1.25 2.90 -22.25
CA ILE A 559 1.66 2.79 -23.66
C ILE A 559 2.97 3.54 -23.98
N SER A 560 3.60 3.12 -25.08
CA SER A 560 4.73 3.77 -25.73
C SER A 560 4.36 4.33 -27.11
N ALA A 561 5.32 5.01 -27.73
CA ALA A 561 5.24 5.46 -29.12
C ALA A 561 6.57 5.22 -29.85
N LYS A 562 6.52 4.77 -31.11
CA LYS A 562 7.70 4.60 -31.98
C LYS A 562 7.94 5.86 -32.81
N VAL A 563 8.92 6.67 -32.43
CA VAL A 563 9.28 7.95 -33.07
C VAL A 563 10.70 7.85 -33.63
N LYS A 564 10.86 8.02 -34.96
CA LYS A 564 12.17 7.92 -35.66
C LYS A 564 12.97 6.62 -35.39
N GLY A 565 12.30 5.54 -34.99
CA GLY A 565 12.91 4.26 -34.62
C GLY A 565 13.17 4.09 -33.10
N GLU A 566 13.14 5.18 -32.32
CA GLU A 566 13.15 5.13 -30.86
C GLU A 566 11.76 4.70 -30.35
N THR A 567 11.69 3.80 -29.38
CA THR A 567 10.44 3.52 -28.64
C THR A 567 10.47 4.30 -27.33
N ILE A 568 9.62 5.33 -27.21
CA ILE A 568 9.53 6.17 -26.01
C ILE A 568 8.27 5.81 -25.19
N PRO A 569 8.37 5.58 -23.87
CA PRO A 569 7.19 5.41 -23.02
C PRO A 569 6.50 6.77 -22.85
N LEU A 570 5.17 6.81 -22.99
CA LEU A 570 4.38 8.02 -22.75
C LEU A 570 3.96 8.13 -21.27
N GLY A 571 3.95 7.01 -20.56
CA GLY A 571 3.84 6.89 -19.11
C GLY A 571 4.30 5.50 -18.65
N PRO A 572 4.59 5.30 -17.36
CA PRO A 572 4.73 3.97 -16.76
C PRO A 572 3.56 3.63 -15.81
N THR A 573 2.73 4.61 -15.47
CA THR A 573 1.59 4.49 -14.53
C THR A 573 0.64 5.67 -14.71
N HIS A 574 1.19 6.90 -14.71
CA HIS A 574 0.52 8.14 -15.12
C HIS A 574 1.20 8.62 -16.42
N TRP A 575 0.55 9.47 -17.21
CA TRP A 575 1.23 10.18 -18.29
C TRP A 575 2.41 10.98 -17.73
N ALA A 576 3.55 10.96 -18.42
CA ALA A 576 4.70 11.74 -18.00
C ALA A 576 4.39 13.24 -18.10
N ARG A 577 4.77 14.05 -17.11
CA ARG A 577 4.54 15.52 -17.06
C ARG A 577 4.89 16.27 -18.36
N GLY A 578 5.90 15.81 -19.11
CA GLY A 578 6.27 16.39 -20.39
C GLY A 578 5.29 16.11 -21.55
N LEU A 579 4.33 15.21 -21.39
CA LEU A 579 3.34 14.87 -22.41
C LEU A 579 2.29 15.98 -22.53
N GLN A 580 2.07 16.46 -23.74
CA GLN A 580 0.93 17.32 -24.06
C GLN A 580 -0.36 16.49 -23.99
N ALA A 581 -1.12 16.63 -22.89
CA ALA A 581 -2.32 15.85 -22.62
C ALA A 581 -3.50 16.72 -22.11
N PRO A 582 -3.90 17.79 -22.83
CA PRO A 582 -5.09 18.57 -22.47
C PRO A 582 -6.37 17.72 -22.56
N ALA A 583 -7.27 17.91 -21.61
CA ALA A 583 -8.60 17.32 -21.61
C ALA A 583 -9.43 17.81 -22.82
N VAL A 584 -10.15 16.90 -23.48
CA VAL A 584 -11.04 17.24 -24.62
C VAL A 584 -12.34 17.87 -24.15
N PHE A 585 -12.84 17.36 -23.02
CA PHE A 585 -14.07 17.82 -22.37
C PHE A 585 -13.73 18.16 -20.90
N PRO A 586 -13.24 19.37 -20.62
CA PRO A 586 -12.89 19.78 -19.27
C PRO A 586 -14.09 19.79 -18.32
N PHE A 587 -13.90 19.37 -17.07
CA PHE A 587 -14.97 19.19 -16.10
C PHE A 587 -15.25 20.45 -15.26
N LEU A 588 -14.22 21.04 -14.65
CA LEU A 588 -14.34 22.10 -13.65
C LEU A 588 -13.58 23.39 -14.00
N ARG A 589 -12.55 23.32 -14.83
CA ARG A 589 -11.68 24.45 -15.22
C ARG A 589 -11.68 24.61 -16.75
N PRO A 590 -11.42 25.82 -17.31
CA PRO A 590 -11.42 26.04 -18.76
C PRO A 590 -10.19 25.46 -19.46
N ILE A 591 -9.12 25.20 -18.71
CA ILE A 591 -7.91 24.50 -19.13
C ILE A 591 -7.66 23.42 -18.08
N GLU A 592 -7.48 22.18 -18.54
CA GLU A 592 -7.24 21.01 -17.71
C GLU A 592 -6.26 20.07 -18.41
N ALA A 593 -5.29 19.54 -17.67
CA ALA A 593 -4.59 18.32 -18.03
C ALA A 593 -5.51 17.11 -17.81
N SER A 594 -5.21 16.00 -18.49
CA SER A 594 -5.95 14.75 -18.31
C SER A 594 -5.97 14.31 -16.85
N ALA A 595 -7.08 13.73 -16.39
CA ALA A 595 -7.14 13.02 -15.11
C ALA A 595 -6.04 11.95 -14.98
N MET A 596 -5.45 11.48 -16.08
CA MET A 596 -4.31 10.54 -16.10
C MET A 596 -2.93 11.21 -15.97
N GLY A 597 -2.89 12.52 -15.69
CA GLY A 597 -1.68 13.34 -15.65
C GLY A 597 -1.25 13.81 -17.04
N GLY A 598 0.05 14.04 -17.21
CA GLY A 598 0.58 14.77 -18.36
C GLY A 598 0.67 16.25 -18.01
N SER A 599 0.41 17.17 -18.94
CA SER A 599 0.23 18.60 -18.65
C SER A 599 -0.36 19.33 -19.85
N VAL A 600 -0.76 20.58 -19.66
CA VAL A 600 -1.08 21.52 -20.75
C VAL A 600 0.10 22.46 -20.97
N TRP A 601 0.83 22.25 -22.06
CA TRP A 601 1.98 23.05 -22.46
C TRP A 601 1.63 24.05 -23.57
N GLN A 602 2.07 25.29 -23.37
CA GLN A 602 2.18 26.31 -24.41
C GLN A 602 3.63 26.40 -24.90
N ASP A 603 3.83 26.41 -26.22
CA ASP A 603 5.12 26.72 -26.86
C ASP A 603 5.28 28.24 -26.93
N ASN A 604 6.36 28.78 -26.36
CA ASN A 604 6.62 30.22 -26.35
C ASN A 604 7.38 30.69 -27.61
N PHE A 605 7.73 29.77 -28.51
CA PHE A 605 8.48 29.99 -29.76
C PHE A 605 9.92 30.54 -29.60
N ASP A 606 10.43 30.65 -28.37
CA ASP A 606 11.80 31.06 -28.02
C ASP A 606 12.70 29.89 -27.53
N GLY A 607 12.15 28.67 -27.51
CA GLY A 607 12.78 27.48 -26.92
C GLY A 607 12.38 27.21 -25.47
N THR A 608 11.46 27.99 -24.90
CA THR A 608 10.79 27.71 -23.62
C THR A 608 9.33 27.28 -23.82
N TYR A 609 8.80 26.60 -22.80
CA TYR A 609 7.42 26.11 -22.74
C TYR A 609 6.80 26.51 -21.41
N THR A 610 5.57 27.03 -21.44
CA THR A 610 4.82 27.41 -20.23
C THR A 610 3.85 26.30 -19.86
N GLN A 611 3.83 25.90 -18.59
CA GLN A 611 2.91 24.87 -18.08
C GLN A 611 1.63 25.55 -17.57
N LEU A 612 0.54 25.45 -18.32
CA LEU A 612 -0.76 26.07 -18.01
C LEU A 612 -1.60 25.23 -17.04
N ASP A 613 -1.39 23.90 -17.02
CA ASP A 613 -1.91 22.97 -16.03
C ASP A 613 -0.97 21.75 -15.93
N ASP A 614 -0.89 21.08 -14.77
CA ASP A 614 0.23 20.18 -14.42
C ASP A 614 -0.06 18.66 -14.47
N ASP A 615 0.72 17.83 -13.76
CA ASP A 615 0.57 16.35 -13.72
C ASP A 615 -0.29 15.84 -12.56
N TYR A 616 -1.16 16.68 -12.00
CA TYR A 616 -2.09 16.36 -10.91
C TYR A 616 -3.58 16.45 -11.31
N TYR A 617 -4.43 15.67 -10.62
CA TYR A 617 -5.83 15.41 -11.00
C TYR A 617 -6.85 16.01 -10.00
N VAL A 618 -6.42 17.05 -9.27
CA VAL A 618 -7.21 17.80 -8.30
C VAL A 618 -7.21 19.28 -8.70
N PRO A 619 -8.37 19.95 -8.79
CA PRO A 619 -9.72 19.40 -8.73
C PRO A 619 -9.97 18.45 -9.92
N ALA A 620 -11.06 17.67 -9.88
CA ALA A 620 -11.37 16.66 -10.88
C ALA A 620 -11.34 17.22 -12.31
N THR A 621 -10.64 16.53 -13.22
CA THR A 621 -10.44 16.95 -14.61
C THR A 621 -11.00 15.95 -15.62
N GLY A 622 -11.16 16.36 -16.88
CA GLY A 622 -11.53 15.49 -18.00
C GLY A 622 -10.37 14.64 -18.54
N TRP A 623 -10.64 13.88 -19.61
CA TRP A 623 -9.65 13.01 -20.28
C TRP A 623 -9.16 13.59 -21.62
N SER A 624 -7.92 13.29 -22.00
CA SER A 624 -7.33 13.78 -23.26
C SER A 624 -7.73 12.98 -24.49
N HIS A 625 -7.42 13.48 -25.69
CA HIS A 625 -7.64 12.75 -26.95
C HIS A 625 -6.98 11.36 -26.95
N LEU A 626 -5.81 11.23 -26.32
CA LEU A 626 -5.10 9.95 -26.22
C LEU A 626 -5.84 8.97 -25.29
N ASP A 627 -6.34 9.44 -24.16
CA ASP A 627 -7.15 8.65 -23.23
C ASP A 627 -8.46 8.18 -23.88
N LEU A 628 -9.21 9.09 -24.50
CA LEU A 628 -10.48 8.78 -25.16
C LEU A 628 -10.29 7.82 -26.35
N TYR A 629 -9.15 7.85 -27.04
CA TYR A 629 -8.80 6.84 -28.05
C TYR A 629 -8.58 5.45 -27.42
N LEU A 630 -7.84 5.37 -26.31
CA LEU A 630 -7.56 4.10 -25.61
C LEU A 630 -8.81 3.51 -24.94
N MET A 631 -9.72 4.37 -24.48
CA MET A 631 -11.10 4.04 -24.09
C MET A 631 -11.99 3.61 -25.27
N GLY A 632 -11.56 3.87 -26.52
CA GLY A 632 -12.31 3.54 -27.74
C GLY A 632 -13.53 4.44 -27.93
N LEU A 633 -13.52 5.65 -27.38
CA LEU A 633 -14.59 6.65 -27.47
C LEU A 633 -14.42 7.59 -28.68
N ILE A 634 -13.18 7.76 -29.17
CA ILE A 634 -12.88 8.49 -30.40
C ILE A 634 -12.01 7.66 -31.35
N SER A 635 -12.09 7.97 -32.64
CA SER A 635 -11.28 7.36 -33.70
C SER A 635 -9.83 7.87 -33.69
N ALA A 636 -8.93 7.16 -34.35
CA ALA A 636 -7.56 7.64 -34.57
C ALA A 636 -7.52 8.93 -35.43
N ALA A 637 -8.57 9.24 -36.21
CA ALA A 637 -8.64 10.46 -37.01
C ALA A 637 -9.00 11.71 -36.18
N GLU A 638 -9.57 11.52 -34.99
CA GLU A 638 -9.91 12.59 -34.04
C GLU A 638 -8.77 12.92 -33.07
N VAL A 639 -7.67 12.16 -33.09
CA VAL A 639 -6.49 12.45 -32.24
C VAL A 639 -5.55 13.41 -32.99
N PRO A 640 -5.39 14.67 -32.54
CA PRO A 640 -4.46 15.61 -33.16
C PRO A 640 -3.00 15.21 -32.90
N ASP A 641 -2.08 15.75 -33.69
CA ASP A 641 -0.65 15.66 -33.43
C ASP A 641 -0.30 16.32 -32.09
N PHE A 642 0.45 15.62 -31.23
CA PHE A 642 0.87 16.09 -29.91
C PHE A 642 2.40 16.04 -29.76
N PHE A 643 2.91 16.19 -28.55
CA PHE A 643 4.34 16.14 -28.27
C PHE A 643 4.68 15.67 -26.86
N MET A 644 5.93 15.24 -26.70
CA MET A 644 6.57 14.95 -25.42
C MET A 644 7.75 15.91 -25.25
N LEU A 645 7.74 16.70 -24.17
CA LEU A 645 8.87 17.48 -23.69
C LEU A 645 9.78 16.59 -22.83
N ARG A 646 11.01 16.37 -23.28
CA ARG A 646 12.05 15.66 -22.52
C ARG A 646 13.03 16.65 -21.89
N ASN A 647 13.75 16.22 -20.86
CA ASN A 647 14.81 17.01 -20.22
C ASN A 647 14.35 18.41 -19.75
N LEU A 648 13.20 18.47 -19.06
CA LEU A 648 12.61 19.70 -18.50
C LEU A 648 13.59 20.40 -17.52
N VAL A 649 14.05 21.59 -17.88
CA VAL A 649 14.89 22.46 -17.03
C VAL A 649 14.10 23.74 -16.70
N PRO A 650 13.89 24.10 -15.41
CA PRO A 650 13.18 25.33 -15.03
C PRO A 650 13.80 26.60 -15.66
N ALA A 651 12.94 27.47 -16.17
CA ALA A 651 13.28 28.70 -16.89
C ALA A 651 12.61 29.96 -16.30
N GLY A 652 12.03 29.86 -15.09
CA GLY A 652 11.34 30.94 -14.40
C GLY A 652 9.82 30.76 -14.39
N LYS A 653 9.08 31.86 -14.41
CA LYS A 653 7.61 31.93 -14.48
C LYS A 653 7.18 32.97 -15.51
N ASP A 654 6.00 32.79 -16.09
CA ASP A 654 5.37 33.78 -16.98
C ASP A 654 4.79 34.98 -16.18
N ALA A 655 4.12 35.90 -16.89
CA ALA A 655 3.49 37.08 -16.27
C ALA A 655 2.28 36.76 -15.36
N HIS A 656 1.77 35.53 -15.40
CA HIS A 656 0.65 35.04 -14.57
C HIS A 656 1.12 34.13 -13.43
N GLY A 657 2.40 33.77 -13.39
CA GLY A 657 3.00 32.91 -12.39
C GLY A 657 3.08 31.43 -12.78
N HIS A 658 2.68 31.05 -13.99
CA HIS A 658 2.83 29.68 -14.51
C HIS A 658 4.32 29.34 -14.66
N PRO A 659 4.77 28.12 -14.29
CA PRO A 659 6.18 27.76 -14.40
C PRO A 659 6.58 27.52 -15.87
N MET A 660 7.72 28.10 -16.26
CA MET A 660 8.30 27.95 -17.59
C MET A 660 9.49 26.99 -17.57
N PHE A 661 9.72 26.26 -18.66
CA PHE A 661 10.80 25.27 -18.78
C PHE A 661 11.46 25.32 -20.16
N LYS A 662 12.75 25.00 -20.24
CA LYS A 662 13.42 24.56 -21.48
C LYS A 662 13.32 23.04 -21.60
N ALA A 663 13.14 22.52 -22.81
CA ALA A 663 12.96 21.08 -23.04
C ALA A 663 13.23 20.65 -24.48
N ASP A 664 13.59 19.37 -24.65
CA ASP A 664 13.69 18.69 -25.94
C ASP A 664 12.31 18.23 -26.41
N ARG A 665 11.69 18.99 -27.32
CA ARG A 665 10.35 18.69 -27.86
C ARG A 665 10.40 17.61 -28.94
N THR A 666 9.85 16.44 -28.61
CA THR A 666 9.63 15.33 -29.54
C THR A 666 8.17 15.36 -30.02
N LYS A 667 7.93 15.60 -31.32
CA LYS A 667 6.58 15.44 -31.91
C LYS A 667 6.16 13.97 -31.85
N VAL A 668 4.91 13.71 -31.49
CA VAL A 668 4.29 12.37 -31.43
C VAL A 668 2.92 12.43 -32.12
N THR A 669 2.59 11.39 -32.86
CA THR A 669 1.28 11.23 -33.50
C THR A 669 0.63 9.93 -33.03
N ILE A 670 -0.68 9.78 -33.21
CA ILE A 670 -1.39 8.53 -32.89
C ILE A 670 -0.82 7.32 -33.66
N GLN A 671 -0.27 7.54 -34.86
CA GLN A 671 0.36 6.48 -35.65
C GLN A 671 1.70 6.02 -35.04
N ASN A 672 2.39 6.87 -34.26
CA ASN A 672 3.55 6.43 -33.49
C ASN A 672 3.14 5.48 -32.33
N VAL A 673 1.98 5.70 -31.71
CA VAL A 673 1.41 4.80 -30.68
C VAL A 673 0.96 3.49 -31.32
N ILE A 674 0.18 3.55 -32.41
CA ILE A 674 -0.29 2.36 -33.14
C ILE A 674 0.90 1.51 -33.64
N ALA A 675 1.99 2.14 -34.07
CA ALA A 675 3.21 1.43 -34.45
C ALA A 675 3.92 0.75 -33.25
N ALA A 676 3.73 1.23 -32.02
CA ALA A 676 4.27 0.62 -30.80
C ALA A 676 3.38 -0.53 -30.30
N GLU A 677 2.11 -0.26 -30.06
CA GLU A 677 1.17 -1.10 -29.30
C GLU A 677 0.22 -1.96 -30.18
N GLY A 678 0.18 -1.68 -31.49
CA GLY A 678 -0.87 -2.13 -32.39
C GLY A 678 -2.09 -1.18 -32.38
N PRO A 679 -3.09 -1.41 -33.24
CA PRO A 679 -4.34 -0.66 -33.21
C PRO A 679 -5.11 -0.98 -31.93
N ARG A 680 -5.79 0.02 -31.37
CA ARG A 680 -6.76 -0.21 -30.29
C ARG A 680 -7.92 -1.04 -30.83
N LEU A 681 -8.10 -2.25 -30.29
CA LEU A 681 -9.23 -3.13 -30.59
C LEU A 681 -10.04 -3.43 -29.31
N PRO A 682 -11.38 -3.53 -29.38
CA PRO A 682 -12.24 -3.16 -30.51
C PRO A 682 -12.05 -1.69 -30.92
N ASP A 683 -12.34 -1.36 -32.18
CA ASP A 683 -12.24 0.02 -32.69
C ASP A 683 -13.36 0.91 -32.14
N VAL A 684 -13.48 2.14 -32.65
CA VAL A 684 -14.48 3.12 -32.17
C VAL A 684 -15.93 2.71 -32.49
N ASP A 685 -16.19 1.91 -33.52
CA ASP A 685 -17.55 1.53 -33.91
C ASP A 685 -18.00 0.26 -33.18
N HIS A 686 -17.06 -0.63 -32.85
CA HIS A 686 -17.29 -1.88 -32.12
C HIS A 686 -17.04 -1.77 -30.60
N SER A 687 -16.67 -0.59 -30.10
CA SER A 687 -16.38 -0.37 -28.68
C SER A 687 -17.62 -0.38 -27.78
N GLN A 688 -17.41 -0.73 -26.52
CA GLN A 688 -18.43 -0.54 -25.49
C GLN A 688 -18.83 0.93 -25.35
N ARG A 689 -20.14 1.15 -25.20
CA ARG A 689 -20.77 2.48 -25.04
C ARG A 689 -21.56 2.62 -23.74
N ASN A 690 -21.88 1.52 -23.07
CA ASN A 690 -22.64 1.51 -21.83
C ASN A 690 -21.84 0.74 -20.77
N PHE A 691 -21.52 1.40 -19.67
CA PHE A 691 -20.72 0.89 -18.55
C PHE A 691 -21.56 0.89 -17.28
N ASN A 692 -21.30 -0.03 -16.33
CA ASN A 692 -21.98 -0.07 -15.03
C ASN A 692 -20.95 -0.06 -13.89
N THR A 693 -21.06 0.91 -12.97
CA THR A 693 -20.26 0.95 -11.73
C THR A 693 -21.12 0.53 -10.54
N GLY A 694 -20.78 -0.59 -9.91
CA GLY A 694 -21.37 -0.96 -8.63
C GLY A 694 -20.81 -0.09 -7.51
N ILE A 695 -21.66 0.67 -6.83
CA ILE A 695 -21.32 1.44 -5.63
C ILE A 695 -21.60 0.55 -4.42
N VAL A 696 -20.54 0.18 -3.70
CA VAL A 696 -20.58 -0.83 -2.64
C VAL A 696 -20.27 -0.18 -1.30
N VAL A 697 -21.22 -0.23 -0.37
CA VAL A 697 -21.03 0.13 1.04
C VAL A 697 -20.73 -1.13 1.86
N ILE A 698 -19.65 -1.11 2.63
CA ILE A 698 -19.14 -2.25 3.40
C ILE A 698 -19.27 -1.95 4.89
N VAL A 699 -19.80 -2.91 5.64
CA VAL A 699 -19.98 -2.82 7.09
C VAL A 699 -19.46 -4.07 7.80
N GLU A 700 -19.09 -3.90 9.06
CA GLU A 700 -18.70 -5.02 9.93
C GLU A 700 -19.89 -5.95 10.20
N HIS A 701 -19.57 -7.18 10.62
CA HIS A 701 -20.55 -8.23 10.87
C HIS A 701 -21.67 -7.80 11.83
N GLY A 702 -22.93 -8.00 11.43
CA GLY A 702 -24.10 -7.63 12.22
C GLY A 702 -24.42 -6.13 12.29
N GLN A 703 -23.63 -5.27 11.64
CA GLN A 703 -23.90 -3.84 11.53
C GLN A 703 -24.81 -3.51 10.34
N LYS A 704 -25.21 -2.25 10.24
CA LYS A 704 -25.91 -1.69 9.07
C LYS A 704 -25.19 -0.42 8.63
N PRO A 705 -25.23 -0.06 7.33
CA PRO A 705 -24.65 1.19 6.85
C PRO A 705 -25.15 2.40 7.64
N SER A 706 -24.23 3.30 8.03
CA SER A 706 -24.61 4.57 8.63
C SER A 706 -25.42 5.42 7.65
N ARG A 707 -26.21 6.35 8.19
CA ARG A 707 -26.94 7.34 7.39
C ARG A 707 -25.95 8.18 6.56
N GLU A 708 -24.83 8.54 7.18
CA GLU A 708 -23.76 9.35 6.62
C GLU A 708 -23.07 8.65 5.43
N LEU A 709 -22.82 7.33 5.55
CA LEU A 709 -22.29 6.50 4.45
C LEU A 709 -23.31 6.36 3.31
N LEU A 710 -24.59 6.08 3.61
CA LEU A 710 -25.64 5.96 2.60
C LEU A 710 -25.90 7.27 1.85
N GLU A 711 -25.88 8.42 2.54
CA GLU A 711 -26.06 9.74 1.96
C GLU A 711 -24.87 10.11 1.05
N ARG A 712 -23.63 9.97 1.54
CA ARG A 712 -22.42 10.29 0.77
C ARG A 712 -22.24 9.35 -0.42
N ALA A 713 -22.43 8.03 -0.25
CA ALA A 713 -22.34 7.08 -1.34
C ALA A 713 -23.38 7.34 -2.44
N ASN A 714 -24.62 7.75 -2.09
CA ASN A 714 -25.61 8.15 -3.09
C ASN A 714 -25.28 9.49 -3.78
N GLY A 715 -24.73 10.47 -3.06
CA GLY A 715 -24.29 11.73 -3.66
C GLY A 715 -23.16 11.52 -4.67
N ILE A 716 -22.14 10.75 -4.29
CA ILE A 716 -21.04 10.33 -5.17
C ILE A 716 -21.56 9.57 -6.38
N ARG A 717 -22.47 8.61 -6.16
CA ARG A 717 -23.11 7.81 -7.22
C ARG A 717 -23.81 8.68 -8.27
N GLN A 718 -24.50 9.74 -7.86
CA GLN A 718 -25.17 10.67 -8.77
C GLN A 718 -24.14 11.49 -9.55
N GLN A 719 -23.18 12.12 -8.87
CA GLN A 719 -22.12 12.91 -9.52
C GLN A 719 -21.27 12.08 -10.49
N TRP A 720 -21.09 10.78 -10.23
CA TRP A 720 -20.34 9.88 -11.12
C TRP A 720 -20.98 9.71 -12.50
N ILE A 721 -22.32 9.71 -12.59
CA ILE A 721 -23.03 9.67 -13.88
C ILE A 721 -22.74 10.94 -14.68
N ASP A 722 -22.90 12.10 -14.04
CA ASP A 722 -22.74 13.41 -14.68
C ASP A 722 -21.28 13.66 -15.08
N TYR A 723 -20.32 13.35 -14.20
CA TYR A 723 -18.88 13.42 -14.47
C TYR A 723 -18.51 12.59 -15.70
N TRP A 724 -18.90 11.31 -15.75
CA TRP A 724 -18.60 10.44 -16.90
C TRP A 724 -19.26 10.96 -18.18
N ALA A 725 -20.52 11.40 -18.10
CA ALA A 725 -21.23 11.92 -19.26
C ALA A 725 -20.55 13.16 -19.85
N ILE A 726 -20.12 14.11 -19.00
CA ILE A 726 -19.40 15.32 -19.41
C ILE A 726 -18.03 14.97 -19.97
N THR A 727 -17.21 14.24 -19.22
CA THR A 727 -15.78 14.02 -19.55
C THR A 727 -15.55 13.04 -20.70
N THR A 728 -16.55 12.22 -21.06
CA THR A 728 -16.56 11.46 -22.32
C THR A 728 -17.19 12.20 -23.51
N GLY A 729 -17.67 13.43 -23.32
CA GLY A 729 -18.38 14.22 -24.34
C GLY A 729 -19.70 13.56 -24.78
N HIS A 730 -20.39 12.93 -23.84
CA HIS A 730 -21.61 12.12 -24.02
C HIS A 730 -21.46 10.94 -25.00
N ARG A 731 -20.23 10.49 -25.29
CA ARG A 731 -19.95 9.37 -26.20
C ARG A 731 -20.14 7.99 -25.58
N ALA A 732 -20.33 7.93 -24.26
CA ALA A 732 -20.73 6.71 -23.55
C ALA A 732 -21.65 7.05 -22.37
N SER A 733 -22.45 6.09 -21.95
CA SER A 733 -23.27 6.15 -20.73
C SER A 733 -22.61 5.40 -19.57
N MET A 734 -22.87 5.89 -18.36
CA MET A 734 -22.57 5.20 -17.11
C MET A 734 -23.89 4.91 -16.40
N THR A 735 -24.11 3.65 -16.04
CA THR A 735 -25.13 3.23 -15.09
C THR A 735 -24.47 2.90 -13.75
N VAL A 736 -25.29 2.90 -12.71
CA VAL A 736 -24.90 2.68 -11.32
C VAL A 736 -26.00 1.87 -10.65
N SER A 737 -26.33 0.72 -11.25
CA SER A 737 -27.44 -0.15 -10.86
C SER A 737 -26.92 -1.45 -10.26
N PRO A 738 -27.39 -1.84 -9.04
CA PRO A 738 -27.12 -3.16 -8.47
C PRO A 738 -28.03 -4.24 -9.07
N LEU A 739 -29.04 -3.85 -9.87
CA LEU A 739 -29.99 -4.69 -10.61
C LEU A 739 -29.59 -4.80 -12.08
#